data_AF-A0A928ZQA6-F1
#
_entry.id   AF-A0A928ZQA6-F1
#
_cell.length_a   1.000
_cell.length_b   1.000
_cell.length_c   1.000
_cell.angle_alpha   90.00
_cell.angle_beta   90.00
_cell.angle_gamma   90.00
#
_symmetry.space_group_name_H-M   'P 1'
#
loop_
_entity.id
_entity.type
_entity.pdbx_description
1 polymer ?
#
loop_
_entity_poly.entity_id
_entity_poly.type
_entity_poly.pdbx_seq_one_letter_code
_entity_poly.pdbx_strand_id
1 'polypeptide(L)'
;AGNIAVDVVDSFILRSGAQLRTDTIGQGNAGDILIEVGGSLDLANDATISSGTFGLGRGGDITVNAGRLVASNGGQISAGSGRQFVSGNFGPSGNIIINTSDLVEVDGIGNLNRSGIFAETSSPNDAGNLNVNTRILRVLNGAAIASGASGSGSLGGDGGTLTIVATDLVEVSGSQANRISALVTEGVLDASADDSATSNAGNLIVETGNLRVLNGGSISSSTFSRGNAGNIFISAENDIVVDGISSDGERFSTVSSAVEAGARGSGGDIAISANNLSLLNGGRLQTTTTGVGDAGDIDVEARNSLNISGFIARGSLQGVPSVILSANGIRRDVVGTGIGGKIQLSAPTITLTNGVVDARTFNSQPGGNITVEADSLGLFQGGQIVSASNGAGPAGTIIIEAAERVEISGFDANFFERLSETSSELIDLLQEESNISVRSFNDGAAGNIVLSTGELTMSDRSQIIAESAAVDGGNITLMMSDFLLLRNNSLISTTAGTAQAGGNGGNITISAPFIVAIPDENSDIAADAFEGAGGNVSITAQGVFGIEPRAQRTSLSDITASSELGISGVVNFNVLDASFIENNLNELSGEFVDTAALTASSCIARSGDTESTFVITGGEGLPQQPESITSTSSSYSTGTVQPVTEPAAIPTIQEPQRVYRLADGRLVLSHECELSESKASA
;
A
#
# COMPACT_ATOMS: atom_id res chain seq x y z
N ALA A 1 20.28 -26.62 39.70
CA ALA A 1 20.97 -25.93 40.82
C ALA A 1 20.01 -25.95 42.02
N GLY A 2 20.13 -25.05 42.98
CA GLY A 2 19.02 -24.73 43.89
C GLY A 2 18.15 -23.63 43.29
N ASN A 3 16.87 -23.61 43.64
CA ASN A 3 15.94 -22.55 43.21
C ASN A 3 16.16 -21.29 44.05
N ILE A 4 15.85 -20.12 43.48
CA ILE A 4 15.89 -18.82 44.17
C ILE A 4 14.46 -18.25 44.21
N ALA A 5 14.07 -17.74 45.38
CA ALA A 5 12.88 -16.92 45.54
C ALA A 5 13.31 -15.56 46.13
N VAL A 6 12.82 -14.47 45.55
CA VAL A 6 13.03 -13.09 46.02
C VAL A 6 11.66 -12.46 46.24
N ASP A 7 11.40 -11.98 47.45
CA ASP A 7 10.18 -11.25 47.84
C ASP A 7 10.60 -9.88 48.38
N VAL A 8 10.14 -8.81 47.73
CA VAL A 8 10.49 -7.42 48.06
C VAL A 8 9.27 -6.51 47.92
N VAL A 9 8.96 -5.73 48.97
CA VAL A 9 7.77 -4.87 48.98
C VAL A 9 7.86 -3.72 47.96
N ASP A 10 8.97 -2.98 47.93
CA ASP A 10 9.05 -1.72 47.14
C ASP A 10 9.90 -1.84 45.87
N SER A 11 11.21 -2.07 45.99
CA SER A 11 12.11 -2.04 44.82
C SER A 11 13.26 -3.04 44.95
N PHE A 12 13.46 -3.86 43.92
CA PHE A 12 14.63 -4.73 43.79
C PHE A 12 15.53 -4.20 42.66
N ILE A 13 16.77 -3.88 42.98
CA ILE A 13 17.66 -3.10 42.10
C ILE A 13 18.98 -3.83 41.94
N LEU A 14 19.32 -4.24 40.71
CA LEU A 14 20.62 -4.78 40.33
C LEU A 14 21.31 -3.80 39.38
N ARG A 15 22.53 -3.38 39.71
CA ARG A 15 23.29 -2.41 38.90
C ARG A 15 24.76 -2.83 38.75
N SER A 16 25.40 -2.34 37.68
CA SER A 16 26.85 -2.39 37.49
C SER A 16 27.42 -3.81 37.50
N GLY A 17 26.84 -4.69 36.69
CA GLY A 17 27.25 -6.09 36.58
C GLY A 17 26.84 -6.98 37.75
N ALA A 18 25.93 -6.55 38.63
CA ALA A 18 25.34 -7.39 39.67
C ALA A 18 24.56 -8.57 39.06
N GLN A 19 24.66 -9.76 39.67
CA GLN A 19 24.11 -11.00 39.11
C GLN A 19 23.28 -11.80 40.12
N LEU A 20 22.13 -12.32 39.69
CA LEU A 20 21.32 -13.31 40.39
C LEU A 20 21.24 -14.57 39.51
N ARG A 21 21.86 -15.68 39.92
CA ARG A 21 22.09 -16.83 39.01
C ARG A 21 21.79 -18.17 39.66
N THR A 22 21.12 -19.03 38.89
CA THR A 22 20.87 -20.46 39.21
C THR A 22 21.41 -21.40 38.12
N ASP A 23 22.28 -20.88 37.25
CA ASP A 23 22.80 -21.57 36.08
C ASP A 23 23.46 -22.92 36.40
N THR A 24 23.49 -23.81 35.40
CA THR A 24 24.22 -25.08 35.45
C THR A 24 25.27 -25.17 34.34
N ILE A 25 26.43 -25.76 34.65
CA ILE A 25 27.49 -26.10 33.68
C ILE A 25 27.67 -27.62 33.52
N GLY A 26 26.72 -28.41 34.04
CA GLY A 26 26.81 -29.87 34.14
C GLY A 26 25.59 -30.61 33.61
N GLN A 27 25.45 -31.89 33.97
CA GLN A 27 24.32 -32.73 33.51
C GLN A 27 23.01 -32.48 34.27
N GLY A 28 23.06 -31.88 35.46
CA GLY A 28 21.87 -31.52 36.22
C GLY A 28 21.28 -30.20 35.72
N ASN A 29 19.96 -30.06 35.77
CA ASN A 29 19.23 -28.85 35.36
C ASN A 29 19.66 -27.62 36.18
N ALA A 30 19.43 -26.41 35.66
CA ALA A 30 19.43 -25.19 36.45
C ALA A 30 18.24 -25.19 37.44
N GLY A 31 18.24 -24.27 38.41
CA GLY A 31 17.15 -24.13 39.39
C GLY A 31 16.27 -22.94 39.04
N ASP A 32 14.97 -23.00 39.32
CA ASP A 32 14.06 -21.93 38.91
C ASP A 32 14.29 -20.63 39.71
N ILE A 33 13.92 -19.48 39.12
CA ILE A 33 13.96 -18.16 39.76
C ILE A 33 12.55 -17.59 39.82
N LEU A 34 12.05 -17.35 41.04
CA LEU A 34 10.83 -16.59 41.30
C LEU A 34 11.20 -15.22 41.90
N ILE A 35 10.69 -14.14 41.31
CA ILE A 35 10.86 -12.77 41.81
C ILE A 35 9.49 -12.14 41.97
N GLU A 36 9.17 -11.70 43.18
CA GLU A 36 7.95 -11.00 43.54
C GLU A 36 8.34 -9.61 44.10
N VAL A 37 7.96 -8.54 43.40
CA VAL A 37 8.32 -7.16 43.74
C VAL A 37 7.09 -6.26 43.70
N GLY A 38 6.64 -5.73 44.84
CA GLY A 38 5.42 -4.90 44.87
C GLY A 38 5.51 -3.61 44.05
N GLY A 39 6.71 -3.06 43.84
CA GLY A 39 6.97 -1.89 42.98
C GLY A 39 7.87 -2.20 41.78
N SER A 40 9.15 -1.77 41.79
CA SER A 40 10.02 -1.78 40.60
C SER A 40 11.14 -2.82 40.68
N LEU A 41 11.28 -3.64 39.64
CA LEU A 41 12.49 -4.41 39.35
C LEU A 41 13.36 -3.64 38.35
N ASP A 42 14.51 -3.13 38.82
CA ASP A 42 15.45 -2.38 38.00
C ASP A 42 16.72 -3.20 37.72
N LEU A 43 17.03 -3.43 36.45
CA LEU A 43 18.27 -4.01 35.96
C LEU A 43 19.01 -2.96 35.13
N ALA A 44 20.19 -2.50 35.58
CA ALA A 44 20.94 -1.48 34.85
C ALA A 44 22.44 -1.76 34.75
N ASN A 45 23.07 -1.28 33.68
CA ASN A 45 24.53 -1.30 33.49
C ASN A 45 25.08 -2.74 33.57
N ASP A 46 24.76 -3.55 32.56
CA ASP A 46 25.20 -4.95 32.41
C ASP A 46 24.79 -5.92 33.56
N ALA A 47 23.78 -5.57 34.37
CA ALA A 47 23.24 -6.43 35.42
C ALA A 47 22.45 -7.63 34.85
N THR A 48 22.43 -8.78 35.54
CA THR A 48 21.86 -10.03 35.00
C THR A 48 21.06 -10.84 36.02
N ILE A 49 19.87 -11.29 35.65
CA ILE A 49 19.19 -12.43 36.27
C ILE A 49 19.30 -13.61 35.30
N SER A 50 19.83 -14.77 35.72
CA SER A 50 19.92 -15.93 34.83
C SER A 50 19.64 -17.28 35.48
N SER A 51 19.01 -18.15 34.70
CA SER A 51 18.64 -19.52 35.05
C SER A 51 19.02 -20.50 33.92
N GLY A 52 20.12 -20.18 33.25
CA GLY A 52 20.51 -20.80 31.99
C GLY A 52 21.26 -22.13 32.16
N THR A 53 21.52 -22.78 31.03
CA THR A 53 22.34 -24.01 31.00
C THR A 53 23.49 -23.92 30.01
N PHE A 54 24.66 -24.33 30.49
CA PHE A 54 25.90 -24.51 29.73
C PHE A 54 26.35 -25.98 29.78
N GLY A 55 25.43 -26.90 30.10
CA GLY A 55 25.65 -28.35 30.11
C GLY A 55 24.40 -29.11 29.64
N LEU A 56 24.37 -30.44 29.79
CA LEU A 56 23.29 -31.29 29.27
C LEU A 56 21.94 -31.15 30.00
N GLY A 57 21.91 -30.55 31.20
CA GLY A 57 20.65 -30.29 31.92
C GLY A 57 19.84 -29.16 31.27
N ARG A 58 18.52 -29.13 31.49
CA ARG A 58 17.63 -28.04 31.03
C ARG A 58 17.87 -26.75 31.83
N GLY A 59 17.66 -25.60 31.20
CA GLY A 59 17.51 -24.30 31.90
C GLY A 59 16.32 -24.31 32.87
N GLY A 60 16.43 -23.60 33.98
CA GLY A 60 15.33 -23.44 34.95
C GLY A 60 14.43 -22.29 34.51
N ASP A 61 13.15 -22.33 34.87
CA ASP A 61 12.20 -21.31 34.42
C ASP A 61 12.33 -20.04 35.29
N ILE A 62 12.11 -18.86 34.70
CA ILE A 62 12.15 -17.56 35.41
C ILE A 62 10.74 -16.96 35.43
N THR A 63 10.22 -16.65 36.61
CA THR A 63 8.97 -15.92 36.80
C THR A 63 9.23 -14.60 37.52
N VAL A 64 8.79 -13.49 36.93
CA VAL A 64 8.83 -12.15 37.52
C VAL A 64 7.40 -11.63 37.66
N ASN A 65 6.99 -11.36 38.90
CA ASN A 65 5.78 -10.61 39.23
C ASN A 65 6.22 -9.25 39.78
N ALA A 66 5.97 -8.16 39.07
CA ALA A 66 6.36 -6.82 39.53
C ALA A 66 5.28 -5.75 39.30
N GLY A 67 5.38 -4.59 39.96
CA GLY A 67 4.64 -3.40 39.50
C GLY A 67 5.18 -2.92 38.16
N ARG A 68 6.51 -2.76 38.06
CA ARG A 68 7.26 -2.36 36.86
C ARG A 68 8.54 -3.19 36.71
N LEU A 69 8.95 -3.43 35.47
CA LEU A 69 10.26 -3.99 35.12
C LEU A 69 10.99 -3.00 34.20
N VAL A 70 12.21 -2.60 34.55
CA VAL A 70 13.08 -1.76 33.72
C VAL A 70 14.43 -2.42 33.53
N ALA A 71 14.77 -2.76 32.28
CA ALA A 71 16.05 -3.35 31.89
C ALA A 71 16.81 -2.39 30.96
N SER A 72 17.82 -1.69 31.48
CA SER A 72 18.51 -0.59 30.79
C SER A 72 20.03 -0.77 30.71
N ASN A 73 20.68 -0.19 29.71
CA ASN A 73 22.14 -0.20 29.53
C ASN A 73 22.77 -1.60 29.71
N GLY A 74 22.23 -2.62 29.03
CA GLY A 74 22.70 -4.01 29.10
C GLY A 74 22.11 -4.83 30.25
N GLY A 75 21.07 -4.35 30.93
CA GLY A 75 20.32 -5.14 31.92
C GLY A 75 19.63 -6.34 31.27
N GLN A 76 19.77 -7.55 31.83
CA GLN A 76 19.28 -8.78 31.22
C GLN A 76 18.53 -9.72 32.18
N ILE A 77 17.50 -10.39 31.65
CA ILE A 77 16.89 -11.60 32.22
C ILE A 77 17.11 -12.73 31.20
N SER A 78 17.67 -13.88 31.61
CA SER A 78 17.89 -14.98 30.67
C SER A 78 17.72 -16.38 31.27
N ALA A 79 16.84 -17.17 30.66
CA ALA A 79 16.69 -18.61 30.91
C ALA A 79 17.35 -19.46 29.80
N GLY A 80 18.12 -18.81 28.93
CA GLY A 80 18.68 -19.39 27.72
C GLY A 80 19.79 -20.44 27.94
N SER A 81 20.13 -21.16 26.88
CA SER A 81 21.12 -22.23 26.89
C SER A 81 22.31 -21.95 25.97
N GLY A 82 23.43 -21.46 26.53
CA GLY A 82 24.74 -21.58 25.88
C GLY A 82 25.71 -20.38 25.94
N ARG A 83 26.84 -20.56 25.23
CA ARG A 83 28.06 -19.71 25.15
C ARG A 83 29.03 -19.72 26.35
N GLN A 84 29.70 -20.86 26.56
CA GLN A 84 31.04 -20.89 27.16
C GLN A 84 31.99 -21.86 26.41
N PHE A 85 32.80 -21.32 25.48
CA PHE A 85 34.08 -21.84 24.92
C PHE A 85 34.27 -23.31 24.51
N VAL A 86 33.26 -24.19 24.55
CA VAL A 86 33.34 -25.58 24.09
C VAL A 86 32.16 -25.94 23.21
N SER A 87 32.44 -26.61 22.10
CA SER A 87 31.44 -27.28 21.27
C SER A 87 30.88 -28.49 22.04
N GLY A 88 29.58 -28.47 22.31
CA GLY A 88 28.90 -29.56 23.02
C GLY A 88 27.38 -29.42 22.96
N ASN A 89 26.68 -30.53 23.19
CA ASN A 89 25.24 -30.48 23.41
C ASN A 89 24.96 -29.81 24.76
N PHE A 90 24.29 -28.66 24.72
CA PHE A 90 23.61 -28.08 25.88
C PHE A 90 22.17 -28.58 25.92
N GLY A 91 21.55 -28.65 27.09
CA GLY A 91 20.12 -28.98 27.23
C GLY A 91 19.23 -27.82 26.76
N PRO A 92 17.91 -28.07 26.61
CA PRO A 92 16.95 -27.04 26.19
C PRO A 92 16.89 -25.87 27.18
N SER A 93 16.45 -24.71 26.68
CA SER A 93 16.30 -23.50 27.47
C SER A 93 15.13 -23.58 28.47
N GLY A 94 15.16 -22.72 29.49
CA GLY A 94 14.04 -22.50 30.40
C GLY A 94 13.06 -21.45 29.83
N ASN A 95 11.82 -21.48 30.29
CA ASN A 95 10.80 -20.50 29.94
C ASN A 95 10.96 -19.21 30.78
N ILE A 96 10.44 -18.10 30.28
CA ILE A 96 10.34 -16.84 31.04
C ILE A 96 8.89 -16.36 31.06
N ILE A 97 8.40 -16.01 32.25
CA ILE A 97 7.09 -15.38 32.45
C ILE A 97 7.31 -14.05 33.16
N ILE A 98 6.90 -12.96 32.53
CA ILE A 98 6.93 -11.61 33.08
C ILE A 98 5.49 -11.14 33.24
N ASN A 99 5.07 -10.86 34.47
CA ASN A 99 3.80 -10.25 34.78
C ASN A 99 4.09 -8.89 35.44
N THR A 100 3.68 -7.79 34.81
CA THR A 100 3.71 -6.47 35.45
C THR A 100 2.36 -5.77 35.41
N SER A 101 2.04 -5.00 36.45
CA SER A 101 0.77 -4.26 36.49
C SER A 101 0.79 -2.96 35.69
N ASP A 102 1.97 -2.46 35.30
CA ASP A 102 2.13 -1.11 34.75
C ASP A 102 3.07 -1.03 33.53
N LEU A 103 4.31 -1.53 33.64
CA LEU A 103 5.33 -1.33 32.60
C LEU A 103 6.32 -2.49 32.52
N VAL A 104 6.64 -2.89 31.29
CA VAL A 104 7.93 -3.50 30.95
C VAL A 104 8.65 -2.56 30.00
N GLU A 105 9.84 -2.09 30.38
CA GLU A 105 10.69 -1.24 29.55
C GLU A 105 12.07 -1.86 29.42
N VAL A 106 12.49 -2.12 28.18
CA VAL A 106 13.80 -2.67 27.84
C VAL A 106 14.49 -1.68 26.92
N ASP A 107 15.63 -1.12 27.34
CA ASP A 107 16.23 0.05 26.69
C ASP A 107 17.75 -0.05 26.54
N GLY A 108 18.24 0.20 25.32
CA GLY A 108 19.65 0.46 25.05
C GLY A 108 20.59 -0.73 25.14
N ILE A 109 21.89 -0.42 25.13
CA ILE A 109 23.01 -1.36 25.14
C ILE A 109 24.00 -0.94 26.23
N GLY A 110 24.53 -1.91 26.97
CA GLY A 110 25.58 -1.74 27.97
C GLY A 110 26.98 -1.83 27.38
N ASN A 111 27.98 -2.05 28.24
CA ASN A 111 29.37 -2.20 27.79
C ASN A 111 29.65 -3.60 27.25
N LEU A 112 28.91 -4.60 27.75
CA LEU A 112 29.06 -6.01 27.41
C LEU A 112 27.84 -6.54 26.66
N ASN A 113 26.66 -6.11 27.08
CA ASN A 113 25.40 -6.77 26.73
C ASN A 113 24.36 -5.80 26.12
N ARG A 114 23.51 -6.33 25.24
CA ARG A 114 22.24 -5.70 24.82
C ARG A 114 21.24 -5.83 25.97
N SER A 115 20.47 -4.78 26.30
CA SER A 115 19.37 -4.94 27.26
C SER A 115 18.34 -5.92 26.71
N GLY A 116 17.81 -6.83 27.54
CA GLY A 116 16.76 -7.73 27.08
C GLY A 116 16.34 -8.89 27.95
N ILE A 117 15.34 -9.59 27.44
CA ILE A 117 14.72 -10.77 28.05
C ILE A 117 14.88 -11.93 27.07
N PHE A 118 15.62 -12.97 27.46
CA PHE A 118 16.18 -13.95 26.53
C PHE A 118 15.94 -15.39 26.97
N ALA A 119 15.02 -16.08 26.30
CA ALA A 119 14.80 -17.53 26.43
C ALA A 119 15.53 -18.34 25.33
N GLU A 120 16.58 -17.75 24.75
CA GLU A 120 17.27 -18.21 23.55
C GLU A 120 18.17 -19.44 23.78
N THR A 121 18.22 -20.33 22.79
CA THR A 121 19.15 -21.48 22.75
C THR A 121 20.30 -21.23 21.79
N SER A 122 21.54 -21.55 22.16
CA SER A 122 22.67 -21.71 21.22
C SER A 122 23.04 -23.19 21.05
N SER A 123 22.05 -24.07 21.16
CA SER A 123 22.22 -25.52 21.16
C SER A 123 21.30 -26.21 20.14
N PRO A 124 21.50 -27.52 19.88
CA PRO A 124 20.58 -28.35 19.10
C PRO A 124 19.20 -28.61 19.73
N ASN A 125 18.95 -28.11 20.94
CA ASN A 125 17.69 -28.27 21.66
C ASN A 125 16.95 -26.94 21.70
N ASP A 126 15.63 -27.01 21.74
CA ASP A 126 14.72 -25.89 21.53
C ASP A 126 14.90 -24.73 22.54
N ALA A 127 14.53 -23.54 22.09
CA ALA A 127 14.41 -22.35 22.93
C ALA A 127 13.20 -22.46 23.88
N GLY A 128 13.23 -21.71 24.97
CA GLY A 128 12.13 -21.66 25.93
C GLY A 128 11.09 -20.62 25.51
N ASN A 129 9.82 -20.82 25.87
CA ASN A 129 8.79 -19.83 25.58
C ASN A 129 8.93 -18.58 26.47
N LEU A 130 8.50 -17.44 25.94
CA LEU A 130 8.61 -16.14 26.62
C LEU A 130 7.23 -15.45 26.62
N ASN A 131 6.66 -15.29 27.80
CA ASN A 131 5.36 -14.64 28.00
C ASN A 131 5.53 -13.30 28.73
N VAL A 132 4.97 -12.23 28.19
CA VAL A 132 4.94 -10.90 28.81
C VAL A 132 3.51 -10.40 28.94
N ASN A 133 3.03 -10.27 30.17
CA ASN A 133 1.75 -9.65 30.51
C ASN A 133 2.03 -8.28 31.15
N THR A 134 1.50 -7.21 30.58
CA THR A 134 1.70 -5.85 31.10
C THR A 134 0.56 -4.89 30.70
N ARG A 135 0.66 -3.62 31.10
CA ARG A 135 -0.16 -2.52 30.57
C ARG A 135 0.56 -1.83 29.41
N ILE A 136 1.85 -1.53 29.56
CA ILE A 136 2.71 -0.97 28.50
C ILE A 136 3.98 -1.82 28.34
N LEU A 137 4.30 -2.23 27.11
CA LEU A 137 5.60 -2.77 26.73
C LEU A 137 6.36 -1.76 25.87
N ARG A 138 7.64 -1.51 26.20
CA ARG A 138 8.59 -0.74 25.41
C ARG A 138 9.88 -1.51 25.19
N VAL A 139 10.31 -1.59 23.93
CA VAL A 139 11.61 -2.12 23.50
C VAL A 139 12.32 -1.06 22.68
N LEU A 140 13.37 -0.46 23.24
CA LEU A 140 13.93 0.81 22.80
C LEU A 140 15.44 0.76 22.54
N ASN A 141 15.90 1.64 21.64
CA ASN A 141 17.31 1.95 21.37
C ASN A 141 18.22 0.71 21.17
N GLY A 142 17.75 -0.29 20.43
CA GLY A 142 18.54 -1.50 20.15
C GLY A 142 18.37 -2.64 21.15
N ALA A 143 17.42 -2.58 22.09
CA ALA A 143 17.12 -3.64 23.05
C ALA A 143 16.31 -4.83 22.47
N ALA A 144 16.16 -5.95 23.19
CA ALA A 144 15.41 -7.12 22.73
C ALA A 144 14.44 -7.73 23.75
N ILE A 145 13.42 -8.40 23.23
CA ILE A 145 12.78 -9.55 23.87
C ILE A 145 12.82 -10.69 22.86
N ALA A 146 13.45 -11.82 23.23
CA ALA A 146 13.75 -12.87 22.26
C ALA A 146 13.67 -14.31 22.82
N SER A 147 13.22 -15.19 21.92
CA SER A 147 12.93 -16.61 22.15
C SER A 147 13.47 -17.48 21.00
N GLY A 148 14.50 -17.01 20.29
CA GLY A 148 15.06 -17.66 19.10
C GLY A 148 16.10 -18.75 19.39
N ALA A 149 16.47 -19.47 18.33
CA ALA A 149 17.51 -20.49 18.34
C ALA A 149 18.71 -20.03 17.51
N SER A 150 19.89 -19.85 18.13
CA SER A 150 21.13 -19.33 17.53
C SER A 150 22.28 -20.34 17.53
N GLY A 151 21.96 -21.64 17.52
CA GLY A 151 22.95 -22.73 17.57
C GLY A 151 23.96 -22.72 16.41
N SER A 152 25.25 -22.89 16.72
CA SER A 152 26.31 -23.01 15.72
C SER A 152 26.67 -24.49 15.47
N GLY A 153 26.46 -24.99 14.26
CA GLY A 153 26.80 -26.36 13.84
C GLY A 153 25.60 -27.18 13.34
N SER A 154 25.87 -28.41 12.88
CA SER A 154 24.98 -29.29 12.09
C SER A 154 23.65 -29.74 12.71
N LEU A 155 23.25 -29.23 13.87
CA LEU A 155 22.02 -29.60 14.56
C LEU A 155 21.45 -28.33 15.21
N GLY A 156 20.29 -27.86 14.72
CA GLY A 156 19.56 -26.73 15.31
C GLY A 156 18.40 -27.23 16.16
N GLY A 157 18.08 -26.50 17.23
CA GLY A 157 16.79 -26.59 17.92
C GLY A 157 15.81 -25.58 17.34
N ASP A 158 14.52 -25.74 17.63
CA ASP A 158 13.49 -24.81 17.15
C ASP A 158 13.34 -23.59 18.09
N GLY A 159 12.89 -22.47 17.53
CA GLY A 159 12.54 -21.26 18.27
C GLY A 159 11.29 -21.46 19.14
N GLY A 160 11.30 -20.83 20.32
CA GLY A 160 10.17 -20.84 21.24
C GLY A 160 9.13 -19.78 20.87
N THR A 161 7.92 -19.90 21.41
CA THR A 161 6.84 -18.93 21.20
C THR A 161 7.06 -17.69 22.09
N LEU A 162 6.96 -16.51 21.47
CA LEU A 162 6.94 -15.21 22.15
C LEU A 162 5.48 -14.70 22.20
N THR A 163 4.90 -14.60 23.39
CA THR A 163 3.54 -14.06 23.59
C THR A 163 3.62 -12.76 24.39
N ILE A 164 3.02 -11.70 23.86
CA ILE A 164 2.98 -10.38 24.48
C ILE A 164 1.52 -9.95 24.58
N VAL A 165 1.07 -9.67 25.80
CA VAL A 165 -0.25 -9.11 26.11
C VAL A 165 -0.03 -7.79 26.85
N ALA A 166 -0.32 -6.67 26.20
CA ALA A 166 -0.10 -5.33 26.75
C ALA A 166 -1.34 -4.45 26.57
N THR A 167 -2.12 -4.23 27.63
CA THR A 167 -3.50 -3.67 27.50
C THR A 167 -3.58 -2.32 26.79
N ASP A 168 -2.54 -1.47 26.89
CA ASP A 168 -2.57 -0.12 26.33
C ASP A 168 -1.69 0.02 25.09
N LEU A 169 -0.43 -0.46 25.16
CA LEU A 169 0.60 -0.18 24.14
C LEU A 169 1.71 -1.23 24.10
N VAL A 170 2.07 -1.65 22.88
CA VAL A 170 3.39 -2.19 22.54
C VAL A 170 4.14 -1.19 21.66
N GLU A 171 5.35 -0.81 22.05
CA GLU A 171 6.22 0.08 21.29
C GLU A 171 7.60 -0.56 21.07
N VAL A 172 7.96 -0.79 19.81
CA VAL A 172 9.27 -1.31 19.38
C VAL A 172 9.92 -0.21 18.54
N SER A 173 10.95 0.46 19.07
CA SER A 173 11.49 1.64 18.40
C SER A 173 13.00 1.83 18.51
N GLY A 174 13.60 2.26 17.40
CA GLY A 174 14.99 2.73 17.36
C GLY A 174 16.04 1.63 17.22
N SER A 175 17.29 2.08 17.09
CA SER A 175 18.45 1.21 16.94
C SER A 175 19.69 1.89 17.53
N GLN A 176 20.62 1.11 18.08
CA GLN A 176 21.89 1.61 18.60
C GLN A 176 23.01 0.63 18.25
N ALA A 177 24.20 1.15 17.92
CA ALA A 177 25.42 0.35 17.67
C ALA A 177 25.18 -0.89 16.78
N ASN A 178 24.51 -0.70 15.63
CA ASN A 178 24.12 -1.75 14.67
C ASN A 178 23.15 -2.83 15.18
N ARG A 179 22.47 -2.61 16.31
CA ARG A 179 21.37 -3.46 16.80
C ARG A 179 20.05 -2.69 16.72
N ILE A 180 19.04 -3.32 16.15
CA ILE A 180 17.63 -2.87 16.12
C ILE A 180 16.94 -3.16 17.45
N SER A 181 15.96 -2.35 17.83
CA SER A 181 14.97 -2.75 18.85
C SER A 181 14.10 -3.85 18.27
N ALA A 182 13.94 -4.98 18.95
CA ALA A 182 13.20 -6.09 18.34
C ALA A 182 12.49 -7.05 19.31
N LEU A 183 11.37 -7.58 18.82
CA LEU A 183 10.67 -8.76 19.32
C LEU A 183 11.01 -9.92 18.38
N VAL A 184 11.63 -11.00 18.87
CA VAL A 184 12.35 -11.96 18.00
C VAL A 184 12.17 -13.42 18.39
N THR A 185 11.87 -14.28 17.42
CA THR A 185 11.77 -15.75 17.58
C THR A 185 12.64 -16.54 16.59
N GLU A 186 13.64 -15.87 16.02
CA GLU A 186 14.45 -16.29 14.85
C GLU A 186 15.15 -17.65 14.96
N GLY A 187 15.30 -18.31 13.79
CA GLY A 187 16.06 -19.55 13.59
C GLY A 187 17.48 -19.36 13.06
N VAL A 188 18.40 -20.20 13.54
CA VAL A 188 19.89 -20.23 13.45
C VAL A 188 20.58 -19.21 12.54
N LEU A 189 21.39 -18.33 13.15
CA LEU A 189 22.16 -17.24 12.52
C LEU A 189 23.53 -17.63 11.91
N ASP A 190 23.99 -18.89 11.99
CA ASP A 190 25.35 -19.29 11.56
C ASP A 190 25.32 -20.23 10.35
N ALA A 191 25.15 -19.64 9.17
CA ALA A 191 25.21 -20.31 7.87
C ALA A 191 26.66 -20.70 7.47
N SER A 192 27.34 -21.46 8.32
CA SER A 192 28.55 -22.17 7.93
C SER A 192 28.23 -23.18 6.80
N ALA A 193 29.15 -23.38 5.87
CA ALA A 193 28.89 -24.09 4.59
C ALA A 193 28.58 -25.60 4.70
N ASP A 194 28.36 -26.14 5.90
CA ASP A 194 27.96 -27.53 6.13
C ASP A 194 26.43 -27.61 6.25
N ASP A 195 25.80 -27.78 5.08
CA ASP A 195 24.38 -27.66 4.69
C ASP A 195 23.44 -28.66 5.43
N SER A 196 23.48 -28.66 6.77
CA SER A 196 23.01 -29.74 7.66
C SER A 196 22.20 -29.27 8.87
N ALA A 197 22.38 -28.03 9.35
CA ALA A 197 21.62 -27.47 10.46
C ALA A 197 20.20 -27.10 10.05
N THR A 198 19.21 -27.69 10.72
CA THR A 198 17.78 -27.40 10.54
C THR A 198 17.22 -26.77 11.82
N SER A 199 16.49 -25.66 11.70
CA SER A 199 15.90 -24.91 12.82
C SER A 199 14.74 -24.06 12.31
N ASN A 200 13.53 -24.33 12.82
CA ASN A 200 12.36 -23.50 12.58
C ASN A 200 12.35 -22.30 13.54
N ALA A 201 11.89 -21.14 13.07
CA ALA A 201 11.61 -20.03 13.96
C ALA A 201 10.31 -20.28 14.76
N GLY A 202 10.24 -19.74 15.98
CA GLY A 202 9.07 -19.88 16.85
C GLY A 202 7.98 -18.85 16.52
N ASN A 203 6.73 -19.08 16.92
CA ASN A 203 5.64 -18.14 16.62
C ASN A 203 5.69 -16.88 17.51
N LEU A 204 5.20 -15.76 16.99
CA LEU A 204 5.14 -14.48 17.70
C LEU A 204 3.68 -13.99 17.78
N ILE A 205 3.18 -13.76 18.99
CA ILE A 205 1.80 -13.32 19.27
C ILE A 205 1.85 -11.99 20.02
N VAL A 206 1.15 -10.97 19.50
CA VAL A 206 0.98 -9.66 20.14
C VAL A 206 -0.50 -9.33 20.27
N GLU A 207 -0.98 -9.15 21.50
CA GLU A 207 -2.31 -8.62 21.82
C GLU A 207 -2.15 -7.28 22.55
N THR A 208 -2.74 -6.21 22.03
CA THR A 208 -2.54 -4.88 22.62
C THR A 208 -3.66 -3.87 22.35
N GLY A 209 -3.73 -2.81 23.16
CA GLY A 209 -4.53 -1.63 22.83
C GLY A 209 -4.04 -0.91 21.56
N ASN A 210 -2.72 -0.79 21.38
CA ASN A 210 -2.07 -0.10 20.25
C ASN A 210 -0.70 -0.71 19.96
N LEU A 211 -0.29 -0.79 18.68
CA LEU A 211 1.07 -1.21 18.30
C LEU A 211 1.80 -0.11 17.53
N ARG A 212 3.06 0.14 17.92
CA ARG A 212 3.96 1.10 17.26
C ARG A 212 5.31 0.43 16.95
N VAL A 213 5.61 0.25 15.67
CA VAL A 213 6.91 -0.25 15.17
C VAL A 213 7.59 0.89 14.42
N LEU A 214 8.56 1.55 15.05
CA LEU A 214 9.04 2.87 14.64
C LEU A 214 10.56 2.93 14.50
N ASN A 215 11.06 3.85 13.66
CA ASN A 215 12.48 4.19 13.59
C ASN A 215 13.43 2.97 13.47
N GLY A 216 13.10 2.00 12.63
CA GLY A 216 13.89 0.77 12.45
C GLY A 216 13.69 -0.31 13.52
N GLY A 217 12.59 -0.24 14.27
CA GLY A 217 12.14 -1.32 15.14
C GLY A 217 11.65 -2.54 14.33
N SER A 218 11.76 -3.74 14.89
CA SER A 218 11.39 -4.98 14.20
C SER A 218 10.57 -5.95 15.03
N ILE A 219 9.59 -6.59 14.40
CA ILE A 219 8.89 -7.78 14.91
C ILE A 219 9.22 -8.91 13.95
N SER A 220 10.06 -9.85 14.39
CA SER A 220 10.72 -10.83 13.51
C SER A 220 10.51 -12.26 13.98
N SER A 221 10.09 -13.09 13.05
CA SER A 221 9.92 -14.53 13.19
C SER A 221 10.60 -15.27 12.02
N SER A 222 11.62 -14.64 11.45
CA SER A 222 12.36 -15.12 10.28
C SER A 222 13.32 -16.27 10.61
N THR A 223 13.75 -17.02 9.60
CA THR A 223 14.78 -18.06 9.73
C THR A 223 15.94 -17.84 8.76
N PHE A 224 17.16 -18.06 9.25
CA PHE A 224 18.41 -17.92 8.50
C PHE A 224 19.07 -19.29 8.20
N SER A 225 18.34 -20.40 8.40
CA SER A 225 18.86 -21.78 8.29
C SER A 225 17.95 -22.70 7.48
N ARG A 226 18.18 -24.03 7.48
CA ARG A 226 17.25 -24.98 6.86
C ARG A 226 16.02 -25.26 7.74
N GLY A 227 15.12 -24.31 7.88
CA GLY A 227 13.83 -24.52 8.52
C GLY A 227 12.80 -23.53 8.02
N ASN A 228 11.58 -23.62 8.54
CA ASN A 228 10.51 -22.68 8.21
C ASN A 228 10.58 -21.43 9.10
N ALA A 229 10.09 -20.31 8.60
CA ALA A 229 9.82 -19.15 9.45
C ALA A 229 8.56 -19.41 10.30
N GLY A 230 8.45 -18.76 11.47
CA GLY A 230 7.33 -18.95 12.39
C GLY A 230 6.23 -17.91 12.14
N ASN A 231 4.97 -18.23 12.41
CA ASN A 231 3.87 -17.33 12.12
C ASN A 231 3.81 -16.14 13.10
N ILE A 232 3.37 -14.98 12.60
CA ILE A 232 3.16 -13.76 13.38
C ILE A 232 1.67 -13.43 13.44
N PHE A 233 1.14 -13.31 14.66
CA PHE A 233 -0.24 -12.92 14.93
C PHE A 233 -0.27 -11.61 15.72
N ILE A 234 -0.88 -10.56 15.17
CA ILE A 234 -0.98 -9.26 15.82
C ILE A 234 -2.45 -8.85 15.90
N SER A 235 -2.94 -8.63 17.11
CA SER A 235 -4.28 -8.10 17.39
C SER A 235 -4.16 -6.79 18.15
N ALA A 236 -4.64 -5.70 17.56
CA ALA A 236 -4.76 -4.41 18.21
C ALA A 236 -6.23 -4.02 18.40
N GLU A 237 -6.59 -3.52 19.58
CA GLU A 237 -7.94 -2.97 19.79
C GLU A 237 -8.16 -1.67 19.02
N ASN A 238 -7.11 -0.88 18.79
CA ASN A 238 -7.16 0.42 18.13
C ASN A 238 -6.21 0.48 16.92
N ASP A 239 -5.06 1.12 17.06
CA ASP A 239 -4.19 1.49 15.94
C ASP A 239 -2.92 0.62 15.88
N ILE A 240 -2.52 0.27 14.65
CA ILE A 240 -1.20 -0.27 14.34
C ILE A 240 -0.49 0.69 13.40
N VAL A 241 0.72 1.11 13.79
CA VAL A 241 1.58 1.99 12.98
C VAL A 241 2.95 1.35 12.80
N VAL A 242 3.34 1.12 11.54
CA VAL A 242 4.71 0.74 11.15
C VAL A 242 5.28 1.89 10.33
N ASP A 243 6.27 2.61 10.87
CA ASP A 243 6.71 3.90 10.31
C ASP A 243 8.23 4.08 10.29
N GLY A 244 8.73 4.48 9.12
CA GLY A 244 10.08 5.01 8.92
C GLY A 244 11.21 3.99 9.04
N ILE A 245 12.41 4.52 9.34
CA ILE A 245 13.67 3.77 9.38
C ILE A 245 14.55 4.14 10.56
N SER A 246 15.56 3.32 10.83
CA SER A 246 16.60 3.60 11.80
C SER A 246 17.32 4.92 11.53
N SER A 247 17.76 5.58 12.61
CA SER A 247 18.43 6.88 12.58
C SER A 247 19.77 6.88 11.82
N ASP A 248 20.34 5.71 11.55
CA ASP A 248 21.54 5.54 10.71
C ASP A 248 21.24 5.50 9.21
N GLY A 249 19.97 5.37 8.80
CA GLY A 249 19.56 5.35 7.39
C GLY A 249 19.43 3.96 6.77
N GLU A 250 19.73 2.90 7.53
CA GLU A 250 20.08 1.58 6.97
C GLU A 250 19.06 0.45 7.21
N ARG A 251 18.00 0.65 8.03
CA ARG A 251 17.05 -0.43 8.41
C ARG A 251 15.60 0.04 8.48
N PHE A 252 14.72 -0.75 7.87
CA PHE A 252 13.27 -0.55 7.87
C PHE A 252 12.63 -0.80 9.24
N SER A 253 11.58 -0.04 9.57
CA SER A 253 10.57 -0.49 10.53
C SER A 253 9.76 -1.64 9.89
N THR A 254 9.73 -2.82 10.51
CA THR A 254 9.26 -4.03 9.83
C THR A 254 8.53 -5.02 10.73
N VAL A 255 7.56 -5.74 10.16
CA VAL A 255 7.04 -7.01 10.67
C VAL A 255 7.40 -8.08 9.63
N SER A 256 8.18 -9.10 10.02
CA SER A 256 8.78 -10.05 9.06
C SER A 256 8.77 -11.50 9.52
N SER A 257 8.24 -12.36 8.66
CA SER A 257 8.21 -13.82 8.80
C SER A 257 8.87 -14.47 7.56
N ALA A 258 10.16 -14.17 7.38
CA ALA A 258 10.88 -14.40 6.14
C ALA A 258 11.86 -15.57 6.21
N VAL A 259 12.16 -16.16 5.05
CA VAL A 259 13.26 -17.14 4.87
C VAL A 259 14.41 -16.41 4.21
N GLU A 260 15.43 -16.12 5.00
CA GLU A 260 16.49 -15.16 4.69
C GLU A 260 17.60 -15.78 3.83
N ALA A 261 18.55 -14.95 3.38
CA ALA A 261 19.50 -15.34 2.34
C ALA A 261 20.39 -16.53 2.78
N GLY A 262 20.30 -17.65 2.06
CA GLY A 262 21.01 -18.89 2.36
C GLY A 262 20.18 -19.93 3.15
N ALA A 263 19.01 -19.56 3.65
CA ALA A 263 18.07 -20.47 4.32
C ALA A 263 17.33 -21.41 3.34
N ARG A 264 16.66 -22.45 3.85
CA ARG A 264 15.74 -23.30 3.08
C ARG A 264 14.55 -23.77 3.94
N GLY A 265 13.36 -23.38 3.53
CA GLY A 265 12.08 -23.69 4.14
C GLY A 265 11.03 -22.71 3.63
N SER A 266 9.79 -22.86 4.09
CA SER A 266 8.69 -21.94 3.74
C SER A 266 8.67 -20.71 4.66
N GLY A 267 8.24 -19.57 4.11
CA GLY A 267 7.83 -18.42 4.91
C GLY A 267 6.65 -18.79 5.80
N GLY A 268 6.57 -18.17 6.97
CA GLY A 268 5.43 -18.29 7.88
C GLY A 268 4.45 -17.15 7.64
N ASP A 269 3.21 -17.32 8.04
CA ASP A 269 2.14 -16.37 7.74
C ASP A 269 2.18 -15.14 8.67
N ILE A 270 1.67 -14.01 8.18
CA ILE A 270 1.42 -12.81 8.99
C ILE A 270 -0.08 -12.54 8.99
N ALA A 271 -0.71 -12.57 10.17
CA ALA A 271 -2.12 -12.20 10.36
C ALA A 271 -2.22 -10.98 11.28
N ILE A 272 -2.91 -9.92 10.81
CA ILE A 272 -3.05 -8.65 11.52
C ILE A 272 -4.53 -8.25 11.59
N SER A 273 -5.03 -7.96 12.80
CA SER A 273 -6.37 -7.38 13.03
C SER A 273 -6.26 -6.09 13.84
N ALA A 274 -6.88 -5.00 13.37
CA ALA A 274 -6.87 -3.68 14.02
C ALA A 274 -8.15 -2.88 13.71
N ASN A 275 -8.33 -1.71 14.34
CA ASN A 275 -9.30 -0.73 13.83
C ASN A 275 -8.70 0.07 12.67
N ASN A 276 -7.45 0.53 12.83
CA ASN A 276 -6.70 1.19 11.75
C ASN A 276 -5.30 0.57 11.64
N LEU A 277 -4.85 0.34 10.40
CA LEU A 277 -3.46 -0.02 10.10
C LEU A 277 -2.83 1.03 9.19
N SER A 278 -1.65 1.52 9.56
CA SER A 278 -0.87 2.48 8.77
C SER A 278 0.56 2.01 8.57
N LEU A 279 0.96 1.83 7.30
CA LEU A 279 2.34 1.61 6.86
C LEU A 279 2.86 2.90 6.24
N LEU A 280 3.82 3.55 6.89
CA LEU A 280 4.24 4.91 6.59
C LEU A 280 5.74 5.02 6.32
N ASN A 281 6.12 5.89 5.39
CA ASN A 281 7.50 6.31 5.12
C ASN A 281 8.53 5.17 4.97
N GLY A 282 8.15 4.04 4.37
CA GLY A 282 8.99 2.84 4.24
C GLY A 282 8.71 1.74 5.27
N GLY A 283 7.58 1.79 6.00
CA GLY A 283 7.13 0.71 6.87
C GLY A 283 6.75 -0.55 6.08
N ARG A 284 7.07 -1.74 6.61
CA ARG A 284 6.95 -3.03 5.87
C ARG A 284 6.23 -4.13 6.64
N LEU A 285 5.42 -4.90 5.90
CA LEU A 285 4.96 -6.24 6.29
C LEU A 285 5.49 -7.24 5.24
N GLN A 286 6.17 -8.32 5.65
CA GLN A 286 6.75 -9.25 4.68
C GLN A 286 6.88 -10.72 5.13
N THR A 287 6.60 -11.63 4.21
CA THR A 287 6.70 -13.10 4.37
C THR A 287 7.66 -13.75 3.35
N THR A 288 8.61 -12.94 2.86
CA THR A 288 9.42 -13.24 1.69
C THR A 288 10.34 -14.44 1.86
N THR A 289 10.51 -15.23 0.80
CA THR A 289 11.58 -16.24 0.72
C THR A 289 12.66 -15.80 -0.27
N THR A 290 13.86 -15.62 0.27
CA THR A 290 15.09 -15.38 -0.52
C THR A 290 15.97 -16.64 -0.63
N GLY A 291 15.60 -17.69 0.11
CA GLY A 291 16.15 -19.04 0.04
C GLY A 291 15.33 -19.99 -0.85
N VAL A 292 15.26 -21.27 -0.45
CA VAL A 292 14.47 -22.30 -1.16
C VAL A 292 13.23 -22.67 -0.36
N GLY A 293 12.04 -22.27 -0.86
CA GLY A 293 10.72 -22.67 -0.34
C GLY A 293 9.65 -21.62 -0.67
N ASP A 294 8.39 -21.90 -0.35
CA ASP A 294 7.23 -21.07 -0.69
C ASP A 294 7.12 -19.84 0.22
N ALA A 295 6.62 -18.71 -0.29
CA ALA A 295 6.34 -17.52 0.53
C ALA A 295 5.08 -17.71 1.37
N GLY A 296 5.07 -17.14 2.59
CA GLY A 296 3.93 -17.23 3.52
C GLY A 296 2.80 -16.26 3.16
N ASP A 297 1.60 -16.53 3.65
CA ASP A 297 0.43 -15.69 3.37
C ASP A 297 0.42 -14.44 4.27
N ILE A 298 -0.18 -13.34 3.79
CA ILE A 298 -0.43 -12.12 4.56
C ILE A 298 -1.93 -11.86 4.59
N ASP A 299 -2.51 -11.81 5.78
CA ASP A 299 -3.92 -11.49 6.02
C ASP A 299 -4.04 -10.24 6.91
N VAL A 300 -4.81 -9.25 6.45
CA VAL A 300 -4.94 -7.93 7.09
C VAL A 300 -6.41 -7.54 7.16
N GLU A 301 -6.93 -7.49 8.39
CA GLU A 301 -8.27 -6.99 8.72
C GLU A 301 -8.14 -5.63 9.45
N ALA A 302 -8.62 -4.54 8.84
CA ALA A 302 -8.71 -3.24 9.50
C ALA A 302 -10.17 -2.75 9.53
N ARG A 303 -10.78 -2.72 10.72
CA ARG A 303 -12.23 -2.49 10.88
C ARG A 303 -12.72 -1.12 10.40
N ASN A 304 -11.83 -0.15 10.25
CA ASN A 304 -12.13 1.17 9.69
C ASN A 304 -11.28 1.48 8.45
N SER A 305 -9.94 1.39 8.55
CA SER A 305 -9.06 1.83 7.46
C SER A 305 -7.69 1.16 7.39
N LEU A 306 -7.23 0.95 6.15
CA LEU A 306 -5.86 0.55 5.81
C LEU A 306 -5.20 1.65 4.96
N ASN A 307 -4.14 2.25 5.46
CA ASN A 307 -3.35 3.26 4.76
C ASN A 307 -1.92 2.75 4.52
N ILE A 308 -1.49 2.71 3.25
CA ILE A 308 -0.13 2.38 2.85
C ILE A 308 0.40 3.60 2.08
N SER A 309 1.34 4.34 2.67
CA SER A 309 1.77 5.60 2.05
C SER A 309 3.22 6.01 2.30
N GLY A 310 3.71 6.81 1.36
CA GLY A 310 5.00 7.48 1.42
C GLY A 310 6.21 6.58 1.18
N PHE A 311 7.37 7.22 1.16
CA PHE A 311 8.67 6.62 0.95
C PHE A 311 9.64 7.01 2.06
N ILE A 312 10.76 6.31 2.12
CA ILE A 312 11.92 6.74 2.88
C ILE A 312 12.47 8.04 2.28
N ALA A 313 12.54 9.10 3.09
CA ALA A 313 12.99 10.41 2.64
C ALA A 313 14.52 10.64 2.72
N ARG A 314 15.29 9.73 3.35
CA ARG A 314 16.73 9.91 3.67
C ARG A 314 17.44 8.56 3.88
N GLY A 315 18.76 8.53 3.73
CA GLY A 315 19.61 7.36 4.03
C GLY A 315 19.93 6.52 2.79
N SER A 316 20.63 5.41 2.95
CA SER A 316 20.94 4.48 1.83
C SER A 316 19.70 3.84 1.21
N LEU A 317 18.60 3.82 1.99
CA LEU A 317 17.30 3.28 1.62
C LEU A 317 16.31 4.35 1.13
N GLN A 318 16.77 5.57 0.80
CA GLN A 318 15.93 6.63 0.25
C GLN A 318 15.05 6.11 -0.90
N GLY A 319 13.86 6.66 -1.09
CA GLY A 319 13.01 6.33 -2.22
C GLY A 319 12.24 5.02 -2.17
N VAL A 320 12.58 4.09 -1.27
CA VAL A 320 11.83 2.83 -1.09
C VAL A 320 10.45 3.11 -0.44
N PRO A 321 9.35 2.56 -0.98
CA PRO A 321 7.99 2.79 -0.48
C PRO A 321 7.65 1.97 0.76
N SER A 322 6.57 2.37 1.44
CA SER A 322 5.83 1.49 2.36
C SER A 322 5.20 0.33 1.58
N VAL A 323 5.35 -0.91 2.05
CA VAL A 323 5.00 -2.12 1.26
C VAL A 323 4.47 -3.29 2.09
N ILE A 324 3.47 -3.99 1.54
CA ILE A 324 3.06 -5.35 1.93
C ILE A 324 3.61 -6.32 0.87
N LEU A 325 4.42 -7.30 1.29
CA LEU A 325 5.24 -8.11 0.38
C LEU A 325 5.20 -9.62 0.70
N SER A 326 4.53 -10.40 -0.15
CA SER A 326 4.60 -11.87 -0.15
C SER A 326 5.27 -12.39 -1.44
N ALA A 327 6.57 -12.13 -1.55
CA ALA A 327 7.36 -12.40 -2.76
C ALA A 327 8.42 -13.49 -2.58
N ASN A 328 8.70 -14.21 -3.67
CA ASN A 328 9.64 -15.34 -3.70
C ASN A 328 10.79 -15.08 -4.67
N GLY A 329 12.02 -15.40 -4.28
CA GLY A 329 13.19 -15.46 -5.17
C GLY A 329 13.84 -14.11 -5.50
N ILE A 330 13.63 -13.07 -4.67
CA ILE A 330 14.10 -11.69 -4.88
C ILE A 330 15.59 -11.62 -5.29
N ARG A 331 16.40 -12.57 -4.81
CA ARG A 331 17.81 -12.73 -5.15
C ARG A 331 18.03 -13.53 -6.44
N ARG A 332 18.57 -12.87 -7.46
CA ARG A 332 18.89 -13.45 -8.78
C ARG A 332 19.99 -14.54 -8.78
N ASP A 333 20.76 -14.68 -7.71
CA ASP A 333 21.84 -15.68 -7.57
C ASP A 333 21.39 -17.01 -6.92
N VAL A 334 20.20 -17.05 -6.33
CA VAL A 334 19.59 -18.26 -5.77
C VAL A 334 18.45 -18.70 -6.68
N VAL A 335 18.47 -19.96 -7.12
CA VAL A 335 17.33 -20.57 -7.82
C VAL A 335 16.24 -20.87 -6.78
N GLY A 336 15.45 -19.87 -6.41
CA GLY A 336 14.22 -20.04 -5.64
C GLY A 336 13.28 -20.98 -6.41
N THR A 337 12.66 -21.94 -5.74
CA THR A 337 11.80 -22.95 -6.37
C THR A 337 10.36 -22.93 -5.86
N GLY A 338 10.01 -22.00 -4.97
CA GLY A 338 8.68 -21.92 -4.36
C GLY A 338 7.76 -20.92 -5.05
N ILE A 339 6.48 -21.01 -4.72
CA ILE A 339 5.43 -20.10 -5.22
C ILE A 339 5.42 -18.78 -4.44
N GLY A 340 4.75 -17.76 -5.00
CA GLY A 340 4.37 -16.55 -4.27
C GLY A 340 3.19 -16.84 -3.34
N GLY A 341 3.15 -16.20 -2.17
CA GLY A 341 2.08 -16.38 -1.19
C GLY A 341 0.88 -15.49 -1.51
N LYS A 342 -0.23 -15.73 -0.82
CA LYS A 342 -1.45 -14.95 -0.96
C LYS A 342 -1.37 -13.68 -0.10
N ILE A 343 -1.94 -12.59 -0.59
CA ILE A 343 -2.24 -11.40 0.22
C ILE A 343 -3.76 -11.21 0.25
N GLN A 344 -4.36 -11.12 1.45
CA GLN A 344 -5.74 -10.71 1.64
C GLN A 344 -5.81 -9.43 2.48
N LEU A 345 -6.53 -8.43 1.98
CA LEU A 345 -6.74 -7.14 2.64
C LEU A 345 -8.24 -6.89 2.76
N SER A 346 -8.73 -6.62 3.96
CA SER A 346 -10.14 -6.28 4.22
C SER A 346 -10.25 -5.03 5.11
N ALA A 347 -10.85 -3.95 4.58
CA ALA A 347 -11.15 -2.74 5.34
C ALA A 347 -12.18 -1.86 4.61
N PRO A 348 -13.11 -1.17 5.30
CA PRO A 348 -14.06 -0.24 4.67
C PRO A 348 -13.40 0.78 3.74
N THR A 349 -12.23 1.31 4.12
CA THR A 349 -11.43 2.17 3.24
C THR A 349 -9.99 1.68 3.16
N ILE A 350 -9.53 1.41 1.94
CA ILE A 350 -8.14 1.05 1.63
C ILE A 350 -7.54 2.15 0.76
N THR A 351 -6.39 2.69 1.15
CA THR A 351 -5.72 3.77 0.42
C THR A 351 -4.23 3.51 0.28
N LEU A 352 -3.76 3.46 -0.97
CA LEU A 352 -2.36 3.32 -1.35
C LEU A 352 -1.90 4.64 -1.98
N THR A 353 -1.19 5.49 -1.23
CA THR A 353 -0.64 6.76 -1.75
C THR A 353 0.86 6.65 -1.86
N ASN A 354 1.36 6.31 -3.06
CA ASN A 354 2.72 5.77 -3.27
C ASN A 354 3.00 4.44 -2.52
N GLY A 355 1.97 3.78 -1.98
CA GLY A 355 2.07 2.50 -1.27
C GLY A 355 1.99 1.31 -2.23
N VAL A 356 2.61 0.19 -1.84
CA VAL A 356 2.70 -1.01 -2.71
C VAL A 356 2.19 -2.26 -1.99
N VAL A 357 1.46 -3.10 -2.73
CA VAL A 357 1.09 -4.46 -2.33
C VAL A 357 1.59 -5.41 -3.43
N ASP A 358 2.52 -6.30 -3.11
CA ASP A 358 3.22 -7.12 -4.12
C ASP A 358 3.34 -8.60 -3.70
N ALA A 359 2.84 -9.50 -4.56
CA ALA A 359 2.85 -10.96 -4.41
C ALA A 359 3.70 -11.68 -5.48
N ARG A 360 4.65 -10.98 -6.11
CA ARG A 360 5.40 -11.44 -7.29
C ARG A 360 6.37 -12.59 -7.03
N THR A 361 6.51 -13.48 -8.01
CA THR A 361 7.62 -14.43 -8.08
C THR A 361 8.74 -13.95 -9.00
N PHE A 362 9.98 -14.14 -8.56
CA PHE A 362 11.19 -13.89 -9.35
C PHE A 362 11.75 -15.13 -10.03
N ASN A 363 11.17 -16.29 -9.74
CA ASN A 363 11.56 -17.60 -10.26
C ASN A 363 10.54 -18.11 -11.30
N SER A 364 10.71 -19.34 -11.80
CA SER A 364 9.82 -19.95 -12.80
C SER A 364 8.52 -20.57 -12.23
N GLN A 365 8.10 -20.17 -11.02
CA GLN A 365 6.84 -20.61 -10.40
C GLN A 365 5.74 -19.55 -10.51
N PRO A 366 4.46 -19.93 -10.33
CA PRO A 366 3.35 -18.98 -10.37
C PRO A 366 3.45 -17.82 -9.37
N GLY A 367 3.04 -16.64 -9.81
CA GLY A 367 2.84 -15.47 -8.94
C GLY A 367 1.78 -15.72 -7.86
N GLY A 368 1.93 -15.09 -6.70
CA GLY A 368 0.96 -15.16 -5.61
C GLY A 368 -0.31 -14.37 -5.90
N ASN A 369 -1.44 -14.77 -5.30
CA ASN A 369 -2.74 -14.13 -5.53
C ASN A 369 -2.98 -12.97 -4.55
N ILE A 370 -3.73 -11.94 -4.98
CA ILE A 370 -4.14 -10.83 -4.12
C ILE A 370 -5.67 -10.75 -4.08
N THR A 371 -6.23 -10.60 -2.90
CA THR A 371 -7.67 -10.35 -2.68
C THR A 371 -7.85 -9.08 -1.86
N VAL A 372 -8.70 -8.17 -2.32
CA VAL A 372 -8.98 -6.89 -1.66
C VAL A 372 -10.49 -6.72 -1.50
N GLU A 373 -10.94 -6.58 -0.26
CA GLU A 373 -12.34 -6.36 0.12
C GLU A 373 -12.46 -4.98 0.79
N ALA A 374 -13.31 -4.11 0.25
CA ALA A 374 -13.51 -2.76 0.78
C ALA A 374 -14.90 -2.20 0.47
N ASP A 375 -15.23 -1.04 1.05
CA ASP A 375 -16.27 -0.17 0.49
C ASP A 375 -15.64 0.77 -0.56
N SER A 376 -14.48 1.35 -0.24
CA SER A 376 -13.70 2.19 -1.16
C SER A 376 -12.22 1.82 -1.21
N LEU A 377 -11.70 1.65 -2.44
CA LEU A 377 -10.28 1.46 -2.73
C LEU A 377 -9.73 2.66 -3.52
N GLY A 378 -8.64 3.26 -3.03
CA GLY A 378 -7.95 4.38 -3.70
C GLY A 378 -6.47 4.09 -3.95
N LEU A 379 -6.03 4.16 -5.21
CA LEU A 379 -4.62 4.05 -5.63
C LEU A 379 -4.17 5.40 -6.19
N PHE A 380 -3.29 6.09 -5.46
CA PHE A 380 -2.93 7.48 -5.70
C PHE A 380 -1.42 7.66 -5.88
N GLN A 381 -1.04 8.55 -6.80
CA GLN A 381 0.35 9.01 -6.97
C GLN A 381 1.38 7.88 -7.11
N GLY A 382 1.10 6.85 -7.92
CA GLY A 382 1.97 5.67 -8.03
C GLY A 382 1.65 4.54 -7.04
N GLY A 383 0.46 4.54 -6.44
CA GLY A 383 -0.01 3.44 -5.60
C GLY A 383 -0.25 2.15 -6.41
N GLN A 384 0.28 1.01 -5.96
CA GLN A 384 0.41 -0.20 -6.78
C GLN A 384 -0.09 -1.47 -6.11
N ILE A 385 -0.82 -2.30 -6.86
CA ILE A 385 -1.18 -3.68 -6.49
C ILE A 385 -0.64 -4.61 -7.60
N VAL A 386 0.27 -5.52 -7.25
CA VAL A 386 1.06 -6.28 -8.23
C VAL A 386 1.12 -7.77 -7.90
N SER A 387 0.71 -8.60 -8.85
CA SER A 387 0.74 -10.07 -8.76
C SER A 387 1.39 -10.62 -10.03
N ALA A 388 2.69 -10.36 -10.18
CA ALA A 388 3.45 -10.61 -11.40
C ALA A 388 4.33 -11.89 -11.34
N SER A 389 4.92 -12.27 -12.47
CA SER A 389 6.00 -13.26 -12.54
C SER A 389 7.17 -12.77 -13.41
N ASN A 390 8.40 -12.97 -12.94
CA ASN A 390 9.63 -12.69 -13.70
C ASN A 390 10.28 -13.94 -14.30
N GLY A 391 9.75 -15.15 -14.06
CA GLY A 391 10.24 -16.39 -14.69
C GLY A 391 9.28 -16.94 -15.74
N ALA A 392 9.40 -18.23 -16.05
CA ALA A 392 8.50 -18.94 -16.96
C ALA A 392 7.15 -19.36 -16.31
N GLY A 393 6.95 -19.04 -15.03
CA GLY A 393 5.68 -19.29 -14.34
C GLY A 393 4.61 -18.25 -14.73
N PRO A 394 3.32 -18.61 -14.73
CA PRO A 394 2.25 -17.65 -14.98
C PRO A 394 2.16 -16.61 -13.85
N ALA A 395 1.74 -15.39 -14.17
CA ALA A 395 1.41 -14.41 -13.16
C ALA A 395 0.13 -14.81 -12.38
N GLY A 396 -0.04 -14.26 -11.16
CA GLY A 396 -1.13 -14.62 -10.26
C GLY A 396 -2.48 -13.99 -10.63
N THR A 397 -3.44 -14.05 -9.72
CA THR A 397 -4.76 -13.43 -9.88
C THR A 397 -4.99 -12.33 -8.84
N ILE A 398 -5.49 -11.18 -9.29
CA ILE A 398 -5.98 -10.10 -8.43
C ILE A 398 -7.51 -10.11 -8.44
N ILE A 399 -8.12 -10.16 -7.26
CA ILE A 399 -9.57 -10.01 -7.05
C ILE A 399 -9.80 -8.78 -6.18
N ILE A 400 -10.65 -7.86 -6.64
CA ILE A 400 -11.03 -6.64 -5.93
C ILE A 400 -12.56 -6.60 -5.86
N GLU A 401 -13.10 -6.56 -4.64
CA GLU A 401 -14.52 -6.36 -4.36
C GLU A 401 -14.65 -5.07 -3.52
N ALA A 402 -15.10 -3.98 -4.15
CA ALA A 402 -15.21 -2.66 -3.53
C ALA A 402 -16.66 -2.16 -3.59
N ALA A 403 -17.40 -2.20 -2.48
CA ALA A 403 -18.86 -2.04 -2.48
C ALA A 403 -19.38 -0.71 -3.07
N GLU A 404 -18.62 0.39 -2.92
CA GLU A 404 -18.96 1.71 -3.48
C GLU A 404 -18.13 2.05 -4.71
N ARG A 405 -16.80 2.15 -4.57
CA ARG A 405 -15.94 2.67 -5.65
C ARG A 405 -14.49 2.19 -5.62
N VAL A 406 -13.89 2.13 -6.80
CA VAL A 406 -12.44 2.09 -7.01
C VAL A 406 -11.99 3.35 -7.74
N GLU A 407 -11.03 4.06 -7.16
CA GLU A 407 -10.38 5.22 -7.79
C GLU A 407 -8.88 4.92 -8.00
N ILE A 408 -8.41 5.07 -9.23
CA ILE A 408 -7.01 4.93 -9.59
C ILE A 408 -6.59 6.23 -10.26
N SER A 409 -5.71 7.01 -9.64
CA SER A 409 -5.28 8.28 -10.20
C SER A 409 -3.81 8.61 -10.01
N GLY A 410 -3.25 9.24 -11.02
CA GLY A 410 -1.93 9.84 -11.00
C GLY A 410 -0.78 8.84 -11.11
N PHE A 411 0.39 9.43 -10.98
CA PHE A 411 1.68 8.77 -10.99
C PHE A 411 2.62 9.49 -10.01
N ASP A 412 3.70 8.82 -9.68
CA ASP A 412 4.78 9.33 -8.87
C ASP A 412 5.72 10.22 -9.70
N ALA A 413 5.49 11.53 -9.63
CA ALA A 413 6.26 12.52 -10.37
C ALA A 413 7.77 12.56 -10.03
N ASN A 414 8.18 11.99 -8.89
CA ASN A 414 9.57 12.00 -8.43
C ASN A 414 10.24 10.62 -8.58
N PHE A 415 9.60 9.67 -9.26
CA PHE A 415 10.03 8.28 -9.38
C PHE A 415 11.50 8.14 -9.78
N PHE A 416 11.90 8.73 -10.91
CA PHE A 416 13.27 8.64 -11.43
C PHE A 416 14.32 9.34 -10.57
N GLU A 417 13.96 10.47 -9.93
CA GLU A 417 14.88 11.17 -9.01
C GLU A 417 15.24 10.26 -7.84
N ARG A 418 14.23 9.64 -7.21
CA ARG A 418 14.44 8.67 -6.13
C ARG A 418 15.16 7.40 -6.61
N LEU A 419 14.84 6.90 -7.81
CA LEU A 419 15.50 5.73 -8.38
C LEU A 419 17.02 5.94 -8.51
N SER A 420 17.44 7.14 -8.90
CA SER A 420 18.84 7.47 -9.18
C SER A 420 19.75 7.48 -7.95
N GLU A 421 19.17 7.60 -6.75
CA GLU A 421 19.90 7.72 -5.47
C GLU A 421 19.92 6.40 -4.67
N THR A 422 19.30 5.32 -5.19
CA THR A 422 18.98 4.12 -4.41
C THR A 422 19.60 2.86 -5.01
N SER A 423 20.08 1.93 -4.17
CA SER A 423 20.72 0.67 -4.59
C SER A 423 20.00 -0.60 -4.08
N SER A 424 18.66 -0.55 -3.97
CA SER A 424 17.84 -1.62 -3.40
C SER A 424 17.33 -2.61 -4.46
N GLU A 425 17.32 -3.91 -4.17
CA GLU A 425 16.74 -4.94 -5.07
C GLU A 425 15.23 -4.76 -5.29
N LEU A 426 14.54 -3.99 -4.43
CA LEU A 426 13.13 -3.63 -4.61
C LEU A 426 12.88 -2.64 -5.76
N ILE A 427 13.92 -2.02 -6.32
CA ILE A 427 13.81 -1.01 -7.39
C ILE A 427 13.22 -1.61 -8.68
N ASP A 428 13.63 -2.83 -9.03
CA ASP A 428 13.14 -3.55 -10.21
C ASP A 428 11.65 -3.96 -10.08
N LEU A 429 11.00 -3.67 -8.94
CA LEU A 429 9.57 -3.94 -8.71
C LEU A 429 8.65 -2.78 -9.11
N LEU A 430 9.14 -1.54 -9.07
CA LEU A 430 8.29 -0.35 -8.99
C LEU A 430 8.04 0.29 -10.37
N GLN A 431 6.81 0.80 -10.54
CA GLN A 431 6.42 1.67 -11.64
C GLN A 431 6.19 3.10 -11.13
N GLU A 432 6.10 4.06 -12.05
CA GLU A 432 5.68 5.42 -11.69
C GLU A 432 4.15 5.53 -11.59
N GLU A 433 3.39 4.80 -12.40
CA GLU A 433 1.93 4.92 -12.47
C GLU A 433 1.18 4.23 -11.32
N SER A 434 0.05 4.81 -10.91
CA SER A 434 -0.92 4.08 -10.07
C SER A 434 -1.50 2.90 -10.87
N ASN A 435 -1.28 1.66 -10.41
CA ASN A 435 -1.44 0.46 -11.25
C ASN A 435 -1.97 -0.76 -10.48
N ILE A 436 -2.92 -1.49 -11.09
CA ILE A 436 -3.29 -2.87 -10.72
C ILE A 436 -2.78 -3.81 -11.82
N SER A 437 -1.80 -4.67 -11.53
CA SER A 437 -1.14 -5.46 -12.58
C SER A 437 -0.83 -6.93 -12.26
N VAL A 438 -1.01 -7.78 -13.28
CA VAL A 438 -0.68 -9.22 -13.30
C VAL A 438 0.25 -9.57 -14.47
N ARG A 439 1.34 -8.80 -14.62
CA ARG A 439 2.28 -8.95 -15.75
C ARG A 439 3.15 -10.20 -15.67
N SER A 440 3.49 -10.75 -16.83
CA SER A 440 4.61 -11.67 -17.01
C SER A 440 5.72 -11.02 -17.84
N PHE A 441 6.93 -10.95 -17.29
CA PHE A 441 8.08 -10.26 -17.90
C PHE A 441 8.94 -11.15 -18.81
N ASN A 442 8.73 -12.47 -18.81
CA ASN A 442 9.50 -13.45 -19.60
C ASN A 442 8.53 -14.50 -20.21
N ASP A 443 8.96 -15.77 -20.34
CA ASP A 443 8.23 -16.88 -20.97
C ASP A 443 6.97 -17.35 -20.23
N GLY A 444 6.46 -16.60 -19.24
CA GLY A 444 5.21 -16.90 -18.54
C GLY A 444 3.98 -16.29 -19.24
N ALA A 445 2.81 -16.89 -19.05
CA ALA A 445 1.54 -16.25 -19.38
C ALA A 445 1.18 -15.17 -18.35
N ALA A 446 0.46 -14.12 -18.78
CA ALA A 446 -0.06 -13.13 -17.84
C ALA A 446 -1.27 -13.65 -17.05
N GLY A 447 -1.56 -12.99 -15.93
CA GLY A 447 -2.52 -13.46 -14.93
C GLY A 447 -3.96 -13.01 -15.20
N ASN A 448 -4.78 -12.97 -14.16
CA ASN A 448 -6.16 -12.48 -14.28
C ASN A 448 -6.46 -11.35 -13.29
N ILE A 449 -7.26 -10.38 -13.70
CA ILE A 449 -7.81 -9.33 -12.84
C ILE A 449 -9.34 -9.44 -12.87
N VAL A 450 -9.95 -9.53 -11.69
CA VAL A 450 -11.39 -9.44 -11.50
C VAL A 450 -11.67 -8.28 -10.55
N LEU A 451 -12.42 -7.29 -11.01
CA LEU A 451 -12.79 -6.11 -10.24
C LEU A 451 -14.31 -5.94 -10.27
N SER A 452 -14.94 -5.95 -9.09
CA SER A 452 -16.36 -5.65 -8.91
C SER A 452 -16.52 -4.41 -8.04
N THR A 453 -17.28 -3.41 -8.50
CA THR A 453 -17.55 -2.19 -7.73
C THR A 453 -18.83 -1.47 -8.17
N GLY A 454 -19.17 -0.35 -7.53
CA GLY A 454 -20.19 0.57 -8.05
C GLY A 454 -19.62 1.44 -9.16
N GLU A 455 -18.64 2.27 -8.79
CA GLU A 455 -17.97 3.23 -9.67
C GLU A 455 -16.49 2.86 -9.86
N LEU A 456 -16.01 2.79 -11.11
CA LEU A 456 -14.58 2.71 -11.42
C LEU A 456 -14.14 4.00 -12.12
N THR A 457 -13.27 4.77 -11.47
CA THR A 457 -12.66 5.99 -12.04
C THR A 457 -11.17 5.80 -12.23
N MET A 458 -10.69 6.04 -13.44
CA MET A 458 -9.28 5.99 -13.84
C MET A 458 -8.87 7.34 -14.41
N SER A 459 -7.78 7.91 -13.91
CA SER A 459 -7.26 9.20 -14.37
C SER A 459 -5.73 9.33 -14.27
N ASP A 460 -5.18 10.34 -14.96
CA ASP A 460 -3.79 10.80 -14.86
C ASP A 460 -2.75 9.68 -15.02
N ARG A 461 -2.83 8.97 -16.16
CA ARG A 461 -1.96 7.83 -16.56
C ARG A 461 -2.13 6.54 -15.76
N SER A 462 -3.19 6.40 -14.97
CA SER A 462 -3.50 5.17 -14.23
C SER A 462 -3.67 3.91 -15.10
N GLN A 463 -3.34 2.74 -14.56
CA GLN A 463 -3.27 1.48 -15.32
C GLN A 463 -4.02 0.31 -14.65
N ILE A 464 -4.68 -0.54 -15.46
CA ILE A 464 -5.13 -1.89 -15.08
C ILE A 464 -4.64 -2.87 -16.15
N ILE A 465 -3.74 -3.79 -15.78
CA ILE A 465 -2.88 -4.46 -16.78
C ILE A 465 -2.68 -5.96 -16.53
N ALA A 466 -2.93 -6.76 -17.57
CA ALA A 466 -2.62 -8.19 -17.63
C ALA A 466 -1.79 -8.52 -18.90
N GLU A 467 -0.62 -7.88 -19.03
CA GLU A 467 0.29 -7.97 -20.18
C GLU A 467 1.36 -9.07 -20.04
N SER A 468 1.74 -9.68 -21.17
CA SER A 468 2.77 -10.73 -21.27
C SER A 468 3.86 -10.37 -22.28
N ALA A 469 5.11 -10.71 -21.99
CA ALA A 469 6.25 -10.41 -22.87
C ALA A 469 6.44 -11.39 -24.06
N ALA A 470 6.05 -12.67 -23.89
CA ALA A 470 6.41 -13.75 -24.84
C ALA A 470 5.36 -14.88 -25.01
N VAL A 471 4.22 -14.80 -24.31
CA VAL A 471 3.13 -15.82 -24.32
C VAL A 471 1.79 -15.08 -24.36
N ASP A 472 0.67 -15.79 -24.27
CA ASP A 472 -0.68 -15.21 -24.25
C ASP A 472 -0.88 -14.19 -23.11
N GLY A 473 -1.59 -13.12 -23.44
CA GLY A 473 -2.03 -12.08 -22.51
C GLY A 473 -3.11 -12.59 -21.56
N GLY A 474 -3.27 -11.88 -20.45
CA GLY A 474 -4.14 -12.29 -19.35
C GLY A 474 -5.61 -11.91 -19.58
N ASN A 475 -6.46 -12.13 -18.58
CA ASN A 475 -7.86 -11.73 -18.67
C ASN A 475 -8.21 -10.64 -17.66
N ILE A 476 -8.89 -9.59 -18.10
CA ILE A 476 -9.42 -8.52 -17.25
C ILE A 476 -10.95 -8.61 -17.29
N THR A 477 -11.58 -8.72 -16.12
CA THR A 477 -13.05 -8.70 -15.96
C THR A 477 -13.42 -7.55 -15.02
N LEU A 478 -14.12 -6.55 -15.55
CA LEU A 478 -14.59 -5.38 -14.81
C LEU A 478 -16.12 -5.37 -14.74
N MET A 479 -16.66 -5.29 -13.52
CA MET A 479 -18.09 -5.30 -13.23
C MET A 479 -18.44 -4.08 -12.38
N MET A 480 -19.12 -3.11 -12.97
CA MET A 480 -19.54 -1.87 -12.31
C MET A 480 -21.06 -1.81 -12.22
N SER A 481 -21.64 -1.50 -11.06
CA SER A 481 -23.09 -1.29 -10.95
C SER A 481 -23.56 0.07 -11.46
N ASP A 482 -22.65 1.04 -11.62
CA ASP A 482 -22.99 2.43 -11.96
C ASP A 482 -22.25 2.93 -13.21
N PHE A 483 -20.92 3.12 -13.17
CA PHE A 483 -20.15 3.55 -14.35
C PHE A 483 -18.65 3.20 -14.34
N LEU A 484 -18.05 3.24 -15.53
CA LEU A 484 -16.61 3.35 -15.78
C LEU A 484 -16.31 4.74 -16.35
N LEU A 485 -15.39 5.48 -15.71
CA LEU A 485 -14.87 6.76 -16.18
C LEU A 485 -13.37 6.65 -16.47
N LEU A 486 -12.99 6.96 -17.71
CA LEU A 486 -11.60 7.01 -18.18
C LEU A 486 -11.21 8.46 -18.52
N ARG A 487 -10.06 8.92 -18.01
CA ARG A 487 -9.58 10.30 -18.14
C ARG A 487 -8.06 10.34 -18.33
N ASN A 488 -7.56 11.41 -18.94
CA ASN A 488 -6.14 11.81 -18.92
C ASN A 488 -5.13 10.66 -19.11
N ASN A 489 -5.18 9.99 -20.27
CA ASN A 489 -4.25 8.94 -20.71
C ASN A 489 -4.24 7.66 -19.84
N SER A 490 -5.38 7.26 -19.29
CA SER A 490 -5.52 6.00 -18.55
C SER A 490 -5.62 4.77 -19.47
N LEU A 491 -5.15 3.61 -19.01
CA LEU A 491 -5.04 2.40 -19.83
C LEU A 491 -5.58 1.15 -19.14
N ILE A 492 -6.44 0.40 -19.84
CA ILE A 492 -6.81 -0.99 -19.52
C ILE A 492 -6.21 -1.89 -20.61
N SER A 493 -5.29 -2.80 -20.27
CA SER A 493 -4.51 -3.54 -21.27
C SER A 493 -4.34 -5.03 -20.96
N THR A 494 -4.57 -5.87 -21.97
CA THR A 494 -4.20 -7.29 -21.99
C THR A 494 -3.27 -7.60 -23.17
N THR A 495 -2.46 -6.62 -23.58
CA THR A 495 -1.57 -6.75 -24.74
C THR A 495 -0.50 -7.83 -24.53
N ALA A 496 -0.17 -8.55 -25.61
CA ALA A 496 0.77 -9.68 -25.57
C ALA A 496 1.89 -9.57 -26.61
N GLY A 497 3.09 -9.97 -26.19
CA GLY A 497 4.26 -10.10 -27.04
C GLY A 497 5.07 -8.80 -27.23
N THR A 498 6.23 -8.96 -27.83
CA THR A 498 7.22 -7.93 -28.13
C THR A 498 7.73 -8.10 -29.56
N ALA A 499 8.56 -7.17 -30.05
CA ALA A 499 9.20 -7.27 -31.37
C ALA A 499 10.23 -8.40 -31.53
N GLN A 500 10.44 -9.21 -30.48
CA GLN A 500 11.41 -10.31 -30.42
C GLN A 500 10.81 -11.63 -29.92
N ALA A 501 9.58 -11.62 -29.40
CA ALA A 501 8.86 -12.79 -28.90
C ALA A 501 7.34 -12.58 -29.06
N GLY A 502 6.65 -13.54 -29.66
CA GLY A 502 5.21 -13.43 -29.91
C GLY A 502 4.31 -13.60 -28.69
N GLY A 503 3.03 -13.86 -28.94
CA GLY A 503 1.99 -13.98 -27.92
C GLY A 503 0.63 -13.55 -28.48
N ASN A 504 -0.46 -14.19 -28.07
CA ASN A 504 -1.82 -13.77 -28.47
C ASN A 504 -2.40 -12.81 -27.43
N GLY A 505 -3.10 -11.77 -27.87
CA GLY A 505 -3.73 -10.79 -26.99
C GLY A 505 -4.74 -11.45 -26.05
N GLY A 506 -4.77 -10.99 -24.80
CA GLY A 506 -5.68 -11.51 -23.77
C GLY A 506 -7.15 -11.08 -23.96
N ASN A 507 -8.02 -11.33 -22.98
CA ASN A 507 -9.44 -10.97 -23.10
C ASN A 507 -9.84 -9.90 -22.08
N ILE A 508 -10.59 -8.91 -22.54
CA ILE A 508 -11.18 -7.85 -21.70
C ILE A 508 -12.70 -8.00 -21.72
N THR A 509 -13.31 -8.17 -20.55
CA THR A 509 -14.77 -8.17 -20.37
C THR A 509 -15.17 -7.02 -19.46
N ILE A 510 -16.05 -6.14 -19.93
CA ILE A 510 -16.54 -4.98 -19.17
C ILE A 510 -18.07 -5.01 -19.14
N SER A 511 -18.64 -4.95 -17.94
CA SER A 511 -20.07 -4.76 -17.71
C SER A 511 -20.28 -3.53 -16.83
N ALA A 512 -20.95 -2.51 -17.36
CA ALA A 512 -21.28 -1.27 -16.65
C ALA A 512 -22.52 -0.64 -17.28
N PRO A 513 -23.43 0.04 -16.55
CA PRO A 513 -24.48 0.82 -17.18
C PRO A 513 -23.94 1.86 -18.16
N PHE A 514 -22.89 2.59 -17.77
CA PHE A 514 -22.26 3.61 -18.61
C PHE A 514 -20.74 3.45 -18.64
N ILE A 515 -20.17 3.62 -19.83
CA ILE A 515 -18.72 3.78 -20.04
C ILE A 515 -18.50 5.17 -20.64
N VAL A 516 -17.67 5.98 -19.98
CA VAL A 516 -17.39 7.36 -20.38
C VAL A 516 -15.88 7.56 -20.49
N ALA A 517 -15.41 8.00 -21.65
CA ALA A 517 -14.10 8.60 -21.82
C ALA A 517 -14.23 10.00 -22.44
N ILE A 518 -13.16 10.78 -22.41
CA ILE A 518 -13.07 12.02 -23.19
C ILE A 518 -12.29 11.73 -24.48
N PRO A 519 -12.80 12.06 -25.69
CA PRO A 519 -12.14 11.71 -26.95
C PRO A 519 -10.68 12.14 -27.02
N ASP A 520 -10.38 13.40 -26.67
CA ASP A 520 -9.04 14.00 -26.82
C ASP A 520 -8.09 13.70 -25.64
N GLU A 521 -8.47 12.78 -24.74
CA GLU A 521 -7.66 12.41 -23.56
C GLU A 521 -7.00 11.02 -23.67
N ASN A 522 -6.95 10.43 -24.86
CA ASN A 522 -6.15 9.24 -25.19
C ASN A 522 -6.23 8.10 -24.15
N SER A 523 -7.45 7.78 -23.70
CA SER A 523 -7.68 6.76 -22.67
C SER A 523 -8.21 5.47 -23.29
N ASP A 524 -7.47 4.38 -23.11
CA ASP A 524 -7.51 3.23 -24.01
C ASP A 524 -7.93 1.92 -23.32
N ILE A 525 -8.62 1.07 -24.07
CA ILE A 525 -8.97 -0.31 -23.71
C ILE A 525 -8.44 -1.24 -24.79
N ALA A 526 -7.42 -2.03 -24.48
CA ALA A 526 -6.60 -2.67 -25.51
C ALA A 526 -6.27 -4.14 -25.25
N ALA A 527 -6.67 -5.00 -26.18
CA ALA A 527 -6.35 -6.42 -26.22
C ALA A 527 -5.45 -6.76 -27.42
N ASP A 528 -4.37 -6.00 -27.61
CA ASP A 528 -3.52 -6.11 -28.81
C ASP A 528 -2.51 -7.28 -28.74
N ALA A 529 -1.89 -7.61 -29.87
CA ALA A 529 -0.78 -8.56 -29.97
C ALA A 529 0.33 -8.04 -30.89
N PHE A 530 1.59 -8.45 -30.66
CA PHE A 530 2.66 -8.16 -31.62
C PHE A 530 2.69 -9.18 -32.78
N GLU A 531 3.05 -10.43 -32.52
CA GLU A 531 3.11 -11.50 -33.54
C GLU A 531 1.92 -12.47 -33.55
N GLY A 532 1.23 -12.65 -32.41
CA GLY A 532 0.08 -13.56 -32.31
C GLY A 532 -1.24 -12.95 -32.77
N ALA A 533 -2.34 -13.65 -32.57
CA ALA A 533 -3.67 -13.10 -32.81
C ALA A 533 -4.01 -12.02 -31.76
N GLY A 534 -4.70 -10.95 -32.17
CA GLY A 534 -5.32 -10.01 -31.24
C GLY A 534 -6.40 -10.68 -30.40
N GLY A 535 -6.64 -10.13 -29.22
CA GLY A 535 -7.53 -10.70 -28.20
C GLY A 535 -9.02 -10.42 -28.42
N ASN A 536 -9.83 -10.60 -27.38
CA ASN A 536 -11.27 -10.26 -27.45
C ASN A 536 -11.63 -9.19 -26.43
N VAL A 537 -12.26 -8.12 -26.89
CA VAL A 537 -12.88 -7.10 -26.04
C VAL A 537 -14.39 -7.28 -26.10
N SER A 538 -15.04 -7.52 -24.96
CA SER A 538 -16.49 -7.65 -24.84
C SER A 538 -17.04 -6.60 -23.88
N ILE A 539 -17.90 -5.73 -24.39
CA ILE A 539 -18.50 -4.62 -23.64
C ILE A 539 -20.02 -4.82 -23.59
N THR A 540 -20.59 -4.85 -22.38
CA THR A 540 -22.04 -4.82 -22.13
C THR A 540 -22.40 -3.54 -21.38
N ALA A 541 -23.19 -2.67 -22.01
CA ALA A 541 -23.55 -1.37 -21.42
C ALA A 541 -24.92 -0.85 -21.88
N GLN A 542 -25.41 0.22 -21.23
CA GLN A 542 -26.55 1.01 -21.70
C GLN A 542 -26.10 2.17 -22.61
N GLY A 543 -24.89 2.70 -22.36
CA GLY A 543 -24.25 3.70 -23.22
C GLY A 543 -22.74 3.66 -23.12
N VAL A 544 -22.07 3.94 -24.24
CA VAL A 544 -20.61 4.10 -24.36
C VAL A 544 -20.36 5.46 -25.01
N PHE A 545 -19.59 6.32 -24.35
CA PHE A 545 -19.43 7.72 -24.76
C PHE A 545 -17.95 8.11 -24.84
N GLY A 546 -17.58 8.81 -25.91
CA GLY A 546 -16.26 9.42 -26.08
C GLY A 546 -15.08 8.46 -26.29
N ILE A 547 -15.35 7.17 -26.48
CA ILE A 547 -14.40 6.11 -26.83
C ILE A 547 -15.01 5.26 -27.94
N GLU A 548 -14.22 4.86 -28.94
CA GLU A 548 -14.73 4.07 -30.09
C GLU A 548 -13.74 2.96 -30.51
N PRO A 549 -14.23 1.86 -31.12
CA PRO A 549 -13.36 0.81 -31.63
C PRO A 549 -12.58 1.27 -32.86
N ARG A 550 -11.24 1.14 -32.82
CA ARG A 550 -10.37 1.42 -33.97
C ARG A 550 -9.45 0.25 -34.28
N ALA A 551 -8.91 0.25 -35.50
CA ALA A 551 -8.06 -0.84 -36.00
C ALA A 551 -6.63 -0.82 -35.43
N GLN A 552 -6.17 0.34 -34.96
CA GLN A 552 -4.89 0.61 -34.29
C GLN A 552 -5.12 1.79 -33.34
N ARG A 553 -4.29 1.91 -32.27
CA ARG A 553 -4.36 3.04 -31.33
C ARG A 553 -3.94 4.34 -32.01
N THR A 554 -4.50 5.45 -31.54
CA THR A 554 -4.35 6.80 -32.10
C THR A 554 -3.84 7.77 -31.02
N SER A 555 -4.26 9.03 -31.06
CA SER A 555 -4.08 10.01 -29.98
C SER A 555 -5.42 10.36 -29.30
N LEU A 556 -6.45 9.55 -29.56
CA LEU A 556 -7.81 9.68 -29.06
C LEU A 556 -8.13 8.45 -28.23
N SER A 557 -9.10 8.54 -27.32
CA SER A 557 -9.54 7.40 -26.53
C SER A 557 -10.02 6.25 -27.44
N ASP A 558 -9.37 5.08 -27.30
CA ASP A 558 -9.44 3.95 -28.23
C ASP A 558 -9.91 2.64 -27.60
N ILE A 559 -10.67 1.82 -28.34
CA ILE A 559 -10.83 0.39 -28.06
C ILE A 559 -10.15 -0.42 -29.17
N THR A 560 -9.15 -1.23 -28.83
CA THR A 560 -8.38 -2.04 -29.79
C THR A 560 -8.30 -3.52 -29.40
N ALA A 561 -8.21 -4.37 -30.43
CA ALA A 561 -7.95 -5.80 -30.33
C ALA A 561 -7.06 -6.23 -31.52
N SER A 562 -6.05 -5.43 -31.82
CA SER A 562 -5.30 -5.48 -33.08
C SER A 562 -4.12 -6.47 -33.02
N SER A 563 -3.52 -6.76 -34.17
CA SER A 563 -2.22 -7.42 -34.23
C SER A 563 -1.35 -6.82 -35.33
N GLU A 564 -0.05 -6.66 -35.06
CA GLU A 564 0.90 -6.04 -36.00
C GLU A 564 1.33 -7.02 -37.11
N LEU A 565 1.62 -8.28 -36.75
CA LEU A 565 2.05 -9.33 -37.70
C LEU A 565 1.09 -10.53 -37.78
N GLY A 566 0.11 -10.62 -36.88
CA GLY A 566 -0.88 -11.70 -36.81
C GLY A 566 -2.25 -11.31 -37.36
N ILE A 567 -3.31 -11.92 -36.80
CA ILE A 567 -4.71 -11.66 -37.17
C ILE A 567 -5.34 -10.80 -36.07
N SER A 568 -5.95 -9.66 -36.41
CA SER A 568 -6.71 -8.87 -35.44
C SER A 568 -7.85 -9.70 -34.82
N GLY A 569 -8.04 -9.53 -33.51
CA GLY A 569 -9.11 -10.12 -32.75
C GLY A 569 -10.44 -9.38 -32.89
N VAL A 570 -11.32 -9.50 -31.89
CA VAL A 570 -12.72 -9.06 -32.01
C VAL A 570 -13.11 -8.10 -30.89
N VAL A 571 -13.69 -6.97 -31.27
CA VAL A 571 -14.39 -6.05 -30.35
C VAL A 571 -15.89 -6.26 -30.52
N ASN A 572 -16.56 -6.72 -29.45
CA ASN A 572 -17.99 -7.01 -29.43
C ASN A 572 -18.72 -6.07 -28.46
N PHE A 573 -19.75 -5.41 -28.97
CA PHE A 573 -20.64 -4.54 -28.18
C PHE A 573 -22.02 -5.16 -28.02
N ASN A 574 -22.46 -5.28 -26.77
CA ASN A 574 -23.84 -5.54 -26.39
C ASN A 574 -24.38 -4.29 -25.69
N VAL A 575 -24.57 -3.22 -26.48
CA VAL A 575 -25.18 -1.97 -26.01
C VAL A 575 -26.69 -2.04 -26.21
N LEU A 576 -27.47 -1.61 -25.23
CA LEU A 576 -28.89 -1.32 -25.45
C LEU A 576 -29.02 -0.15 -26.45
N ASP A 577 -29.96 -0.25 -27.38
CA ASP A 577 -30.15 0.73 -28.46
C ASP A 577 -30.60 2.09 -27.90
N ALA A 578 -29.62 2.97 -27.65
CA ALA A 578 -29.79 4.33 -27.16
C ALA A 578 -29.95 5.36 -28.29
N SER A 579 -30.20 4.94 -29.54
CA SER A 579 -30.38 5.84 -30.69
C SER A 579 -31.51 6.87 -30.50
N PHE A 580 -32.42 6.66 -29.54
CA PHE A 580 -33.43 7.65 -29.15
C PHE A 580 -32.85 8.89 -28.43
N ILE A 581 -31.66 8.80 -27.84
CA ILE A 581 -30.97 9.91 -27.15
C ILE A 581 -30.19 10.75 -28.17
N GLU A 582 -29.42 10.12 -29.06
CA GLU A 582 -28.68 10.82 -30.12
C GLU A 582 -29.59 11.69 -30.99
N ASN A 583 -30.78 11.18 -31.34
CA ASN A 583 -31.79 11.91 -32.11
C ASN A 583 -32.51 13.04 -31.34
N ASN A 584 -32.14 13.32 -30.08
CA ASN A 584 -32.74 14.37 -29.25
C ASN A 584 -31.71 15.38 -28.69
N LEU A 585 -30.42 15.12 -28.85
CA LEU A 585 -29.36 16.09 -28.60
C LEU A 585 -29.20 17.00 -29.83
N ASN A 586 -30.18 17.87 -30.06
CA ASN A 586 -30.00 19.01 -30.96
C ASN A 586 -28.79 19.83 -30.48
N GLU A 587 -27.92 20.26 -31.41
CA GLU A 587 -26.93 21.29 -31.11
C GLU A 587 -27.62 22.48 -30.42
N LEU A 588 -27.09 22.92 -29.28
CA LEU A 588 -27.46 24.22 -28.73
C LEU A 588 -27.10 25.27 -29.78
N SER A 589 -28.12 26.00 -30.26
CA SER A 589 -27.94 27.01 -31.30
C SER A 589 -26.85 28.00 -30.89
N GLY A 590 -25.77 28.10 -31.68
CA GLY A 590 -24.64 29.01 -31.44
C GLY A 590 -24.98 30.51 -31.45
N GLU A 591 -26.24 30.85 -31.71
CA GLU A 591 -26.83 32.16 -31.42
C GLU A 591 -26.95 32.33 -29.90
N PHE A 592 -25.89 32.85 -29.27
CA PHE A 592 -26.01 33.43 -27.94
C PHE A 592 -27.09 34.52 -27.97
N VAL A 593 -28.12 34.37 -27.14
CA VAL A 593 -29.17 35.37 -27.00
C VAL A 593 -28.53 36.67 -26.51
N ASP A 594 -28.47 37.68 -27.37
CA ASP A 594 -27.94 38.99 -27.03
C ASP A 594 -28.81 39.66 -25.95
N THR A 595 -28.30 39.65 -24.73
CA THR A 595 -28.96 40.27 -23.58
C THR A 595 -28.96 41.80 -23.66
N ALA A 596 -28.09 42.42 -24.46
CA ALA A 596 -28.16 43.85 -24.78
C ALA A 596 -29.34 44.15 -25.72
N ALA A 597 -29.58 43.31 -26.74
CA ALA A 597 -30.77 43.41 -27.59
C ALA A 597 -32.09 43.23 -26.81
N LEU A 598 -32.13 42.33 -25.82
CA LEU A 598 -33.30 42.14 -24.96
C LEU A 598 -33.52 43.27 -23.94
N THR A 599 -32.47 43.97 -23.51
CA THR A 599 -32.59 45.10 -22.57
C THR A 599 -32.84 46.45 -23.27
N ALA A 600 -32.59 46.56 -24.57
CA ALA A 600 -32.84 47.77 -25.36
C ALA A 600 -34.33 48.14 -25.61
N SER A 601 -35.29 47.33 -25.13
CA SER A 601 -36.73 47.49 -25.42
C SER A 601 -37.64 47.72 -24.20
N SER A 602 -37.08 47.89 -22.99
CA SER A 602 -37.84 48.01 -21.73
C SER A 602 -38.00 49.44 -21.17
N CYS A 603 -37.64 50.48 -21.92
CA CYS A 603 -37.93 51.87 -21.56
C CYS A 603 -39.40 52.25 -21.83
N ILE A 604 -40.29 51.93 -20.89
CA ILE A 604 -41.68 52.44 -20.90
C ILE A 604 -41.68 53.91 -20.45
N ALA A 605 -41.57 54.82 -21.41
CA ALA A 605 -41.86 56.23 -21.18
C ALA A 605 -43.38 56.42 -20.99
N ARG A 606 -43.80 56.99 -19.84
CA ARG A 606 -45.19 57.41 -19.62
C ARG A 606 -45.46 58.73 -20.35
N SER A 607 -45.87 58.66 -21.61
CA SER A 607 -46.57 59.76 -22.28
C SER A 607 -48.08 59.56 -22.16
N GLY A 608 -48.78 60.60 -21.70
CA GLY A 608 -50.24 60.65 -21.73
C GLY A 608 -50.78 60.94 -23.13
N ASP A 609 -52.10 60.79 -23.22
CA ASP A 609 -52.99 61.18 -24.33
C ASP A 609 -53.01 60.30 -25.58
N THR A 610 -54.24 60.12 -26.07
CA THR A 610 -54.70 59.15 -27.07
C THR A 610 -54.98 59.80 -28.42
N GLU A 611 -54.80 59.07 -29.54
CA GLU A 611 -55.88 58.67 -30.49
C GLU A 611 -55.31 58.02 -31.79
N SER A 612 -56.19 57.42 -32.61
CA SER A 612 -55.85 56.44 -33.68
C SER A 612 -55.85 57.00 -35.11
N THR A 613 -55.10 56.38 -36.04
CA THR A 613 -55.37 56.15 -37.52
C THR A 613 -54.11 55.54 -38.20
N PHE A 614 -54.06 54.67 -39.24
CA PHE A 614 -54.68 54.58 -40.60
C PHE A 614 -53.87 55.35 -41.69
N VAL A 615 -53.28 54.79 -42.79
CA VAL A 615 -53.20 53.39 -43.31
C VAL A 615 -52.19 53.21 -44.51
N ILE A 616 -51.86 51.95 -44.90
CA ILE A 616 -51.30 51.36 -46.18
C ILE A 616 -50.52 52.23 -47.22
N THR A 617 -49.32 51.77 -47.69
CA THR A 617 -49.01 51.31 -49.10
C THR A 617 -47.50 51.13 -49.42
N GLY A 618 -47.08 49.88 -49.67
CA GLY A 618 -46.18 49.34 -50.71
C GLY A 618 -44.88 50.03 -51.21
N GLY A 619 -43.90 49.20 -51.61
CA GLY A 619 -42.76 49.60 -52.47
C GLY A 619 -41.55 48.64 -52.40
N GLU A 620 -41.41 47.75 -53.37
CA GLU A 620 -40.22 46.88 -53.53
C GLU A 620 -39.00 47.60 -54.13
N GLY A 621 -37.81 47.00 -54.04
CA GLY A 621 -36.63 47.47 -54.79
C GLY A 621 -35.35 46.65 -54.59
N LEU A 622 -35.25 45.46 -55.18
CA LEU A 622 -33.99 44.73 -55.34
C LEU A 622 -33.21 45.21 -56.60
N PRO A 623 -31.89 45.46 -56.52
CA PRO A 623 -31.06 45.61 -57.71
C PRO A 623 -30.86 44.30 -58.46
N GLN A 624 -30.85 44.35 -59.80
CA GLN A 624 -30.66 43.19 -60.66
C GLN A 624 -29.23 43.10 -61.22
N GLN A 625 -28.66 41.90 -61.13
CA GLN A 625 -27.45 41.38 -61.79
C GLN A 625 -26.06 41.76 -61.23
N PRO A 626 -25.04 40.88 -61.46
CA PRO A 626 -23.82 40.84 -60.68
C PRO A 626 -22.56 41.10 -61.53
N GLU A 627 -22.15 42.35 -61.73
CA GLU A 627 -20.83 42.69 -62.31
C GLU A 627 -20.42 44.15 -62.05
N SER A 628 -19.94 44.45 -60.84
CA SER A 628 -19.21 45.70 -60.56
C SER A 628 -18.05 45.45 -59.59
N ILE A 629 -16.82 45.42 -60.11
CA ILE A 629 -15.58 45.14 -59.37
C ILE A 629 -14.66 46.37 -59.44
N THR A 630 -13.73 46.49 -58.48
CA THR A 630 -12.60 47.46 -58.38
C THR A 630 -12.98 48.88 -57.91
N SER A 631 -12.22 49.62 -57.09
CA SER A 631 -11.00 49.39 -56.28
C SER A 631 -10.85 50.59 -55.30
N THR A 632 -10.05 50.65 -54.21
CA THR A 632 -9.14 49.73 -53.47
C THR A 632 -9.07 50.27 -52.01
N SER A 633 -8.76 49.51 -50.95
CA SER A 633 -7.41 49.08 -50.55
C SER A 633 -7.47 48.43 -49.16
N SER A 634 -6.57 47.49 -48.86
CA SER A 634 -6.32 47.02 -47.49
C SER A 634 -5.02 47.62 -46.95
N SER A 635 -4.99 47.93 -45.66
CA SER A 635 -3.75 48.21 -44.92
C SER A 635 -3.90 47.76 -43.47
N TYR A 636 -3.29 46.62 -43.14
CA TYR A 636 -3.06 46.23 -41.75
C TYR A 636 -2.24 47.32 -41.04
N SER A 637 -2.55 47.59 -39.78
CA SER A 637 -1.68 48.35 -38.88
C SER A 637 -1.34 47.48 -37.68
N THR A 638 -0.06 47.15 -37.53
CA THR A 638 0.46 46.35 -36.42
C THR A 638 0.76 47.24 -35.21
N GLY A 639 -0.24 47.39 -34.35
CA GLY A 639 -0.05 47.41 -32.90
C GLY A 639 0.11 48.76 -32.19
N THR A 640 -0.49 48.82 -31.00
CA THR A 640 0.14 49.40 -29.81
C THR A 640 -0.41 48.66 -28.60
N VAL A 641 0.46 48.13 -27.74
CA VAL A 641 0.06 47.36 -26.54
C VAL A 641 -0.40 48.34 -25.46
N GLN A 642 -1.61 48.16 -24.94
CA GLN A 642 -2.04 48.82 -23.70
C GLN A 642 -1.82 47.87 -22.51
N PRO A 643 -1.33 48.37 -21.35
CA PRO A 643 -1.26 47.57 -20.14
C PRO A 643 -2.68 47.30 -19.62
N VAL A 644 -2.93 46.06 -19.18
CA VAL A 644 -4.20 45.68 -18.56
C VAL A 644 -4.38 46.50 -17.29
N THR A 645 -5.45 47.29 -17.24
CA THR A 645 -5.89 47.95 -16.01
C THR A 645 -6.72 46.94 -15.20
N GLU A 646 -6.46 46.89 -13.91
CA GLU A 646 -7.13 46.02 -12.94
C GLU A 646 -8.67 46.13 -13.06
N PRO A 647 -9.44 45.02 -13.08
CA PRO A 647 -10.89 45.09 -13.19
C PRO A 647 -11.51 45.86 -12.03
N ALA A 648 -12.35 46.83 -12.35
CA ALA A 648 -13.20 47.49 -11.36
C ALA A 648 -14.11 46.47 -10.67
N ALA A 649 -14.53 46.81 -9.44
CA ALA A 649 -15.22 45.92 -8.51
C ALA A 649 -16.29 45.02 -9.14
N ILE A 650 -16.28 43.74 -8.76
CA ILE A 650 -17.33 42.77 -9.05
C ILE A 650 -18.69 43.40 -8.69
N PRO A 651 -19.66 43.49 -9.61
CA PRO A 651 -20.98 44.00 -9.28
C PRO A 651 -21.60 43.07 -8.23
N THR A 652 -21.97 43.63 -7.07
CA THR A 652 -22.62 42.88 -6.00
C THR A 652 -23.92 42.27 -6.50
N ILE A 653 -24.02 40.94 -6.41
CA ILE A 653 -25.25 40.19 -6.69
C ILE A 653 -26.35 40.73 -5.78
N GLN A 654 -27.35 41.41 -6.35
CA GLN A 654 -28.54 41.82 -5.62
C GLN A 654 -29.60 40.72 -5.73
N GLU A 655 -30.09 40.26 -4.58
CA GLU A 655 -31.19 39.30 -4.53
C GLU A 655 -32.51 39.93 -5.01
N PRO A 656 -33.34 39.18 -5.75
CA PRO A 656 -34.61 39.68 -6.25
C PRO A 656 -35.62 39.85 -5.13
N GLN A 657 -36.15 41.07 -4.97
CA GLN A 657 -37.02 41.44 -3.86
C GLN A 657 -38.49 41.04 -4.07
N ARG A 658 -38.94 40.88 -5.33
CA ARG A 658 -40.33 40.47 -5.66
C ARG A 658 -40.39 39.59 -6.91
N VAL A 659 -41.46 38.78 -6.98
CA VAL A 659 -41.87 38.00 -8.15
C VAL A 659 -43.15 38.60 -8.72
N TYR A 660 -43.20 38.81 -10.04
CA TYR A 660 -44.39 39.23 -10.77
C TYR A 660 -44.79 38.15 -11.78
N ARG A 661 -46.09 37.87 -11.91
CA ARG A 661 -46.62 36.98 -12.95
C ARG A 661 -47.17 37.79 -14.11
N LEU A 662 -46.62 37.58 -15.30
CA LEU A 662 -47.09 38.21 -16.54
C LEU A 662 -48.40 37.55 -17.02
N ALA A 663 -49.11 38.25 -17.92
CA ALA A 663 -50.39 37.78 -18.46
C ALA A 663 -50.29 36.48 -19.30
N ASP A 664 -49.09 36.15 -19.79
CA ASP A 664 -48.77 34.88 -20.46
C ASP A 664 -48.43 33.73 -19.48
N GLY A 665 -48.47 34.00 -18.18
CA GLY A 665 -48.24 33.04 -17.11
C GLY A 665 -46.79 32.93 -16.63
N ARG A 666 -45.81 33.57 -17.31
CA ARG A 666 -44.40 33.58 -16.90
C ARG A 666 -44.18 34.37 -15.61
N LEU A 667 -43.20 33.94 -14.81
CA LEU A 667 -42.77 34.63 -13.60
C LEU A 667 -41.49 35.43 -13.89
N VAL A 668 -41.45 36.69 -13.43
CA VAL A 668 -40.30 37.59 -13.58
C VAL A 668 -39.90 38.10 -12.20
N LEU A 669 -38.61 38.03 -11.91
CA LEU A 669 -37.99 38.52 -10.67
C LEU A 669 -37.56 39.98 -10.85
N SER A 670 -37.72 40.82 -9.83
CA SER A 670 -37.29 42.23 -9.88
C SER A 670 -36.77 42.76 -8.54
N HIS A 671 -35.88 43.75 -8.57
CA HIS A 671 -35.53 44.63 -7.45
C HIS A 671 -36.12 46.04 -7.64
N GLU A 672 -36.20 46.84 -6.58
CA GLU A 672 -36.45 48.30 -6.71
C GLU A 672 -35.14 49.04 -7.04
N CYS A 673 -35.15 49.90 -8.07
CA CYS A 673 -33.98 50.70 -8.45
C CYS A 673 -33.83 51.93 -7.54
N GLU A 674 -32.63 52.18 -7.02
CA GLU A 674 -32.35 53.44 -6.30
C GLU A 674 -32.37 54.64 -7.26
N LEU A 675 -33.12 55.68 -6.88
CA LEU A 675 -33.14 56.97 -7.58
C LEU A 675 -31.92 57.80 -7.17
N SER A 676 -30.89 57.87 -8.02
CA SER A 676 -29.76 58.76 -7.80
C SER A 676 -30.14 60.22 -8.08
N GLU A 677 -30.25 61.03 -7.02
CA GLU A 677 -30.47 62.47 -7.13
C GLU A 677 -29.28 63.16 -7.81
N SER A 678 -29.53 63.82 -8.94
CA SER A 678 -28.52 64.64 -9.61
C SER A 678 -28.30 65.96 -8.87
N LYS A 679 -27.25 66.03 -8.05
CA LYS A 679 -26.77 67.30 -7.46
C LYS A 679 -26.02 68.13 -8.51
N ALA A 680 -26.72 69.08 -9.12
CA ALA A 680 -26.12 70.18 -9.84
C ALA A 680 -25.78 71.34 -8.87
N SER A 681 -24.53 71.83 -8.88
CA SER A 681 -24.17 73.14 -8.32
C SER A 681 -22.77 73.59 -8.76
N ALA A 682 -22.73 74.73 -9.46
CA ALA A 682 -21.58 75.62 -9.74
C ALA A 682 -20.41 75.02 -10.55
#